data_AF-B4UFM8-F1
#
_entry.id   AF-B4UFM8-F1
#
_cell.length_a   1.000
_cell.length_b   1.000
_cell.length_c   1.000
_cell.angle_alpha   90.00
_cell.angle_beta   90.00
_cell.angle_gamma   90.00
#
_symmetry.space_group_name_H-M   'P 1'
#
loop_
_entity.id
_entity.type
_entity.pdbx_description
1 polymer ?
#
loop_
_entity_poly.entity_id
_entity_poly.type
_entity_poly.pdbx_seq_one_letter_code
_entity_poly.pdbx_strand_id
1 'polypeptide(L)'
;MGRVLDAKLPCPGIPCDATRESVREILDEGIAEVREIARALELLYGTPDLGNKPDPVDELVYIVLSRKTREDAYQATYDALKRRFASWEELLRAPEREVEAIVHRGGLGKRKTASLVGALQALVDRFGSCTLRPALQWKDEALEEFLCSLPEISRKSAYCIMMYSMGRSVFPVDTHVGRVLQRLGIYKGTGFSLEGLDHKQLQRTLADVVPPNLRRSLHINLVLHGREVCKAVAPACDACELRQLCSHYRDHEASRVEASDAPTVVDLFCGAGGLSEGFTRAGFRLVAAVDRDPVALKTLWLNHPSLGRERTISTDVRELAPARLKKLLGRRRLDVLVGAPPCQGFSTVGFRSKMARTGYRLLEDDRNFLFEYLVKIALYLRPRLFLMENVPGMQTARRDDLSFLDAAARMLERAGHYRTVTWQLNATTFGVPQDRTRCFLVASDGTLPIAPAGEYQDLRRPNFDVDALPPITLDEALLGIPRMRAGTGTAVERWDEATRISADKRHRRYMAKFGLLSRSPLIYNHFARYNNERDLELYALLRPGEDSVHALERHGRSDLMRYRRDVFDDKYARLRGDRPCKTIVSHLAKDGNGYIHPRETRNITVREAARVQSFRDDYVFCGSPTDQWIQVGNAVPPLMSEAIAKTFLRVLEDDER
;
A
#
# COMPACT_ATOMS: atom_id res chain seq x y z
N MET A 1 9.92 19.62 16.54
CA MET A 1 9.20 19.01 17.69
C MET A 1 9.16 19.92 18.92
N GLY A 2 10.28 20.41 19.48
CA GLY A 2 10.25 21.24 20.70
C GLY A 2 9.27 22.42 20.66
N ARG A 3 9.25 23.19 19.57
CA ARG A 3 8.34 24.34 19.39
C ARG A 3 6.85 23.96 19.27
N VAL A 4 6.54 22.76 18.76
CA VAL A 4 5.16 22.25 18.61
C VAL A 4 4.67 21.62 19.92
N LEU A 5 5.56 20.97 20.68
CA LEU A 5 5.26 20.36 21.99
C LEU A 5 5.19 21.38 23.14
N ASP A 6 5.77 22.57 22.97
CA ASP A 6 5.81 23.62 24.00
C ASP A 6 4.55 24.49 24.11
N ALA A 7 3.48 24.21 23.34
CA ALA A 7 2.10 24.70 23.56
C ALA A 7 1.94 26.20 23.93
N LYS A 8 2.80 27.09 23.43
CA LYS A 8 2.63 28.56 23.57
C LYS A 8 2.28 29.27 22.27
N LEU A 9 2.29 28.56 21.14
CA LEU A 9 1.87 29.10 19.85
C LEU A 9 0.76 28.20 19.30
N PRO A 10 -0.40 28.76 18.91
CA PRO A 10 -1.42 27.98 18.21
C PRO A 10 -0.79 27.45 16.93
N CYS A 11 -0.50 26.15 16.88
CA CYS A 11 -0.07 25.49 15.66
C CYS A 11 -1.33 25.32 14.80
N PRO A 12 -1.44 25.97 13.63
CA PRO A 12 -2.62 25.85 12.78
C PRO A 12 -2.88 24.38 12.48
N GLY A 13 -4.04 23.86 12.90
CA GLY A 13 -4.46 22.48 12.66
C GLY A 13 -4.38 21.53 13.87
N ILE A 14 -3.81 21.91 15.02
CA ILE A 14 -3.89 21.08 16.24
C ILE A 14 -5.15 21.46 17.02
N PRO A 15 -5.98 20.51 17.49
CA PRO A 15 -7.15 20.82 18.32
C PRO A 15 -6.76 21.64 19.55
N CYS A 16 -7.53 22.69 19.86
CA CYS A 16 -7.22 23.62 20.96
C CYS A 16 -7.15 22.94 22.34
N ASP A 17 -7.80 21.78 22.50
CA ASP A 17 -7.91 21.03 23.75
C ASP A 17 -6.97 19.81 23.82
N ALA A 18 -6.05 19.67 22.86
CA ALA A 18 -5.14 18.51 22.78
C ALA A 18 -4.09 18.51 23.91
N THR A 19 -4.03 17.43 24.68
CA THR A 19 -2.97 17.23 25.69
C THR A 19 -1.61 17.03 25.02
N ARG A 20 -0.50 17.32 25.73
CA ARG A 20 0.86 17.09 25.22
C ARG A 20 1.10 15.65 24.75
N GLU A 21 0.52 14.66 25.43
CA GLU A 21 0.58 13.26 25.03
C GLU A 21 -0.19 13.00 23.75
N SER A 22 -1.42 13.51 23.63
CA SER A 22 -2.22 13.35 22.40
C SER A 22 -1.55 14.00 21.18
N VAL A 23 -0.92 15.17 21.35
CA VAL A 23 -0.14 15.82 20.29
C VAL A 23 1.06 14.98 19.89
N ARG A 24 1.72 14.32 20.85
CA ARG A 24 2.85 13.45 20.56
C ARG A 24 2.44 12.23 19.75
N GLU A 25 1.34 11.56 20.11
CA GLU A 25 0.80 10.41 19.38
C GLU A 25 0.41 10.79 17.95
N ILE A 26 -0.30 11.92 17.79
CA ILE A 26 -0.64 12.50 16.48
C ILE A 26 0.62 12.70 15.62
N LEU A 27 1.68 13.29 16.20
CA LEU A 27 2.92 13.52 15.47
C LEU A 27 3.63 12.21 15.13
N ASP A 28 3.68 11.24 16.04
CA ASP A 28 4.34 9.96 15.82
C ASP A 28 3.65 9.15 14.70
N GLU A 29 2.31 9.13 14.67
CA GLU A 29 1.55 8.50 13.59
C GLU A 29 1.81 9.17 12.23
N GLY A 30 1.74 10.50 12.17
CA GLY A 30 1.99 11.20 10.91
C GLY A 30 3.45 11.15 10.46
N ILE A 31 4.41 11.05 11.38
CA ILE A 31 5.82 10.78 11.05
C ILE A 31 5.97 9.41 10.39
N ALA A 32 5.23 8.40 10.81
CA ALA A 32 5.24 7.08 10.16
C ALA A 32 4.73 7.18 8.71
N GLU A 33 3.65 7.92 8.47
CA GLU A 33 3.14 8.17 7.12
C GLU A 33 4.14 8.93 6.24
N VAL A 34 4.75 10.00 6.77
CA VAL A 34 5.79 10.77 6.08
C VAL A 34 7.00 9.90 5.73
N ARG A 35 7.40 8.97 6.61
CA ARG A 35 8.49 8.02 6.33
C ARG A 35 8.18 7.09 5.16
N GLU A 36 6.96 6.57 5.08
CA GLU A 36 6.57 5.70 3.96
C GLU A 36 6.49 6.48 2.64
N ILE A 37 5.95 7.70 2.66
CA ILE A 37 5.96 8.58 1.48
C ILE A 37 7.38 8.91 1.06
N ALA A 38 8.26 9.27 2.00
CA ALA A 38 9.66 9.56 1.73
C ALA A 38 10.37 8.35 1.12
N ARG A 39 10.13 7.13 1.63
CA ARG A 39 10.70 5.89 1.09
C ARG A 39 10.21 5.63 -0.34
N ALA A 40 8.91 5.75 -0.60
CA ALA A 40 8.36 5.54 -1.94
C ALA A 40 8.95 6.56 -2.93
N LEU A 41 9.01 7.84 -2.56
CA LEU A 41 9.62 8.89 -3.36
C LEU A 41 11.12 8.64 -3.61
N GLU A 42 11.87 8.17 -2.61
CA GLU A 42 13.27 7.80 -2.77
C GLU A 42 13.45 6.70 -3.83
N LEU A 43 12.61 5.67 -3.80
CA LEU A 43 12.69 4.56 -4.76
C LEU A 43 12.35 4.98 -6.20
N LEU A 44 11.46 5.98 -6.34
CA LEU A 44 11.04 6.50 -7.63
C LEU A 44 12.07 7.46 -8.24
N TYR A 45 12.63 8.35 -7.42
CA TYR A 45 13.42 9.48 -7.90
C TYR A 45 14.92 9.39 -7.56
N GLY A 46 15.30 8.71 -6.46
CA GLY A 46 16.70 8.48 -6.07
C GLY A 46 17.45 9.68 -5.50
N THR A 47 16.77 10.77 -5.15
CA THR A 47 17.38 12.03 -4.64
C THR A 47 18.49 12.58 -5.53
N PRO A 48 18.20 12.93 -6.79
CA PRO A 48 19.21 13.43 -7.71
C PRO A 48 19.64 14.84 -7.33
N ASP A 49 20.80 15.25 -7.86
CA ASP A 49 21.16 16.66 -7.86
C ASP A 49 20.25 17.43 -8.83
N LEU A 50 19.68 18.54 -8.35
CA LEU A 50 18.83 19.42 -9.16
C LEU A 50 19.63 20.55 -9.83
N GLY A 51 20.97 20.46 -9.84
CA GLY A 51 21.86 21.45 -10.43
C GLY A 51 22.23 22.62 -9.50
N ASN A 52 21.93 22.49 -8.20
CA ASN A 52 22.27 23.47 -7.17
C ASN A 52 23.79 23.50 -6.98
N LYS A 53 24.32 24.61 -6.46
CA LYS A 53 25.76 24.82 -6.35
C LYS A 53 26.29 24.39 -4.98
N PRO A 54 27.44 23.69 -4.93
CA PRO A 54 28.03 23.25 -3.66
C PRO A 54 28.63 24.42 -2.87
N ASP A 55 29.11 25.46 -3.54
CA ASP A 55 29.57 26.68 -2.86
C ASP A 55 28.36 27.56 -2.46
N PRO A 56 28.25 27.99 -1.19
CA PRO A 56 27.08 28.74 -0.74
C PRO A 56 26.91 30.12 -1.37
N VAL A 57 27.99 30.76 -1.81
CA VAL A 57 27.92 32.05 -2.50
C VAL A 57 27.50 31.83 -3.95
N ASP A 58 28.06 30.82 -4.62
CA ASP A 58 27.59 30.39 -5.94
C ASP A 58 26.07 30.06 -5.90
N GLU A 59 25.59 29.37 -4.86
CA GLU A 59 24.18 29.02 -4.69
C GLU A 59 23.30 30.26 -4.42
N LEU A 60 23.79 31.21 -3.61
CA LEU A 60 23.14 32.51 -3.41
C LEU A 60 22.95 33.24 -4.75
N VAL A 61 24.03 33.35 -5.54
CA VAL A 61 23.99 33.98 -6.88
C VAL A 61 23.00 33.24 -7.77
N TYR A 62 23.07 31.91 -7.79
CA TYR A 62 22.20 31.06 -8.59
C TYR A 62 20.72 31.28 -8.27
N ILE A 63 20.36 31.35 -6.99
CA ILE A 63 19.00 31.66 -6.53
C ILE A 63 18.55 33.06 -6.96
N VAL A 64 19.40 34.07 -6.79
CA VAL A 64 19.11 35.46 -7.19
C VAL A 64 18.78 35.52 -8.69
N LEU A 65 19.51 34.78 -9.52
CA LEU A 65 19.31 34.71 -10.97
C LEU A 65 18.04 33.94 -11.36
N SER A 66 17.69 32.87 -10.63
CA SER A 66 16.55 31.99 -10.95
C SER A 66 15.16 32.66 -10.83
N ARG A 67 15.07 33.79 -10.13
CA ARG A 67 13.80 34.48 -9.87
C ARG A 67 13.08 34.88 -11.15
N LYS A 68 11.87 34.33 -11.33
CA LYS A 68 10.97 34.60 -12.48
C LYS A 68 11.67 34.39 -13.84
N THR A 69 12.60 33.43 -13.90
CA THR A 69 13.36 33.13 -15.10
C THR A 69 13.37 31.64 -15.34
N ARG A 70 13.29 31.27 -16.62
CA ARG A 70 13.35 29.87 -17.04
C ARG A 70 14.71 29.26 -16.71
N GLU A 71 14.70 27.96 -16.48
CA GLU A 71 15.85 27.18 -16.04
C GLU A 71 17.07 27.30 -16.97
N ASP A 72 16.85 27.12 -18.26
CA ASP A 72 17.86 27.31 -19.31
C ASP A 72 18.51 28.71 -19.28
N ALA A 73 17.70 29.76 -19.10
CA ALA A 73 18.16 31.14 -19.18
C ALA A 73 19.00 31.56 -17.97
N TYR A 74 18.61 31.20 -16.74
CA TYR A 74 19.39 31.60 -15.56
C TYR A 74 20.68 30.76 -15.42
N GLN A 75 20.68 29.50 -15.85
CA GLN A 75 21.90 28.68 -15.88
C GLN A 75 22.93 29.26 -16.84
N ALA A 76 22.52 29.57 -18.08
CA ALA A 76 23.41 30.19 -19.06
C ALA A 76 23.95 31.55 -18.58
N THR A 77 23.13 32.32 -17.84
CA THR A 77 23.53 33.58 -17.23
C THR A 77 24.58 33.37 -16.14
N TYR A 78 24.37 32.40 -15.25
CA TYR A 78 25.34 32.04 -14.21
C TYR A 78 26.69 31.62 -14.83
N ASP A 79 26.67 30.75 -15.84
CA ASP A 79 27.89 30.30 -16.50
C ASP A 79 28.61 31.44 -17.22
N ALA A 80 27.86 32.38 -17.80
CA ALA A 80 28.44 33.57 -18.42
C ALA A 80 29.14 34.47 -17.39
N LEU A 81 28.56 34.63 -16.19
CA LEU A 81 29.20 35.36 -15.10
C LEU A 81 30.48 34.65 -14.63
N LYS A 82 30.45 33.33 -14.41
CA LYS A 82 31.64 32.55 -14.00
C LYS A 82 32.74 32.52 -15.07
N ARG A 83 32.38 32.60 -16.36
CA ARG A 83 33.37 32.74 -17.45
C ARG A 83 33.97 34.14 -17.50
N ARG A 84 33.19 35.17 -17.20
CA ARG A 84 33.64 36.56 -17.27
C ARG A 84 34.46 36.97 -16.06
N PHE A 85 34.07 36.55 -14.86
CA PHE A 85 34.67 36.97 -13.60
C PHE A 85 35.29 35.77 -12.89
N ALA A 86 36.58 35.86 -12.57
CA ALA A 86 37.30 34.80 -11.86
C ALA A 86 36.86 34.67 -10.39
N SER A 87 36.37 35.76 -9.80
CA SER A 87 35.78 35.77 -8.46
C SER A 87 34.60 36.74 -8.35
N TRP A 88 33.76 36.57 -7.32
CA TRP A 88 32.63 37.47 -7.07
C TRP A 88 33.07 38.87 -6.64
N GLU A 89 34.26 39.02 -6.05
CA GLU A 89 34.89 40.32 -5.78
C GLU A 89 35.37 41.04 -7.05
N GLU A 90 35.71 40.30 -8.10
CA GLU A 90 35.97 40.90 -9.41
C GLU A 90 34.66 41.45 -10.00
N LEU A 91 33.57 40.70 -9.90
CA LEU A 91 32.24 41.17 -10.32
C LEU A 91 31.83 42.45 -9.58
N LEU A 92 32.03 42.52 -8.26
CA LEU A 92 31.71 43.72 -7.47
C LEU A 92 32.53 44.96 -7.87
N ARG A 93 33.77 44.78 -8.35
CA ARG A 93 34.63 45.88 -8.82
C ARG A 93 34.33 46.28 -10.26
N ALA A 94 33.62 45.45 -11.02
CA ALA A 94 33.26 45.75 -12.40
C ALA A 94 32.17 46.83 -12.48
N PRO A 95 32.13 47.64 -13.56
CA PRO A 95 31.04 48.59 -13.77
C PRO A 95 29.69 47.87 -13.81
N GLU A 96 28.67 48.37 -13.08
CA GLU A 96 27.36 47.71 -12.96
C GLU A 96 26.71 47.44 -14.34
N ARG A 97 26.90 48.34 -15.31
CA ARG A 97 26.45 48.17 -16.70
C ARG A 97 26.98 46.91 -17.38
N GLU A 98 28.18 46.47 -17.03
CA GLU A 98 28.82 45.28 -17.58
C GLU A 98 28.18 44.02 -17.01
N VAL A 99 27.93 44.00 -15.70
CA VAL A 99 27.23 42.92 -15.02
C VAL A 99 25.78 42.84 -15.53
N GLU A 100 25.11 43.98 -15.66
CA GLU A 100 23.74 44.06 -16.17
C GLU A 100 23.65 43.51 -17.59
N ALA A 101 24.61 43.80 -18.48
CA ALA A 101 24.60 43.29 -19.85
C ALA A 101 24.59 41.75 -19.91
N ILE A 102 25.23 41.08 -18.94
CA ILE A 102 25.22 39.62 -18.81
C ILE A 102 23.89 39.15 -18.19
N VAL A 103 23.47 39.77 -17.09
CA VAL A 103 22.24 39.39 -16.34
C VAL A 103 20.96 39.64 -17.14
N HIS A 104 20.93 40.68 -17.99
CA HIS A 104 19.78 41.06 -18.81
C HIS A 104 19.31 39.92 -19.73
N ARG A 105 20.21 39.04 -20.16
CA ARG A 105 19.88 37.86 -20.99
C ARG A 105 18.90 36.90 -20.30
N GLY A 106 18.83 36.93 -18.97
CA GLY A 106 17.86 36.17 -18.16
C GLY A 106 16.58 36.93 -17.78
N GLY A 107 16.40 38.18 -18.20
CA GLY A 107 15.24 39.03 -17.86
C GLY A 107 15.34 39.71 -16.48
N LEU A 108 14.68 40.88 -16.33
CA LEU A 108 14.73 41.75 -15.13
C LEU A 108 16.15 42.25 -14.78
N GLY A 109 16.96 42.56 -15.81
CA GLY A 109 18.39 42.90 -15.71
C GLY A 109 18.74 43.86 -14.57
N LYS A 110 18.19 45.08 -14.57
CA LYS A 110 18.47 46.10 -13.53
C LYS A 110 18.22 45.63 -12.11
N ARG A 111 17.01 45.14 -11.83
CA ARG A 111 16.61 44.73 -10.46
C ARG A 111 17.42 43.53 -9.97
N LYS A 112 17.71 42.58 -10.85
CA LYS A 112 18.53 41.41 -10.49
C LYS A 112 19.99 41.78 -10.28
N THR A 113 20.54 42.66 -11.11
CA THR A 113 21.90 43.15 -10.96
C THR A 113 22.06 43.88 -9.63
N ALA A 114 21.15 44.82 -9.31
CA ALA A 114 21.16 45.51 -8.02
C ALA A 114 21.04 44.55 -6.83
N SER A 115 20.17 43.55 -6.91
CA SER A 115 20.01 42.53 -5.85
C SER A 115 21.23 41.62 -5.72
N LEU A 116 21.87 41.24 -6.83
CA LEU A 116 23.09 40.44 -6.86
C LEU A 116 24.26 41.22 -6.23
N VAL A 117 24.51 42.44 -6.72
CA VAL A 117 25.58 43.31 -6.23
C VAL A 117 25.36 43.63 -4.75
N GLY A 118 24.13 43.99 -4.37
CA GLY A 118 23.79 44.27 -2.97
C GLY A 118 23.99 43.06 -2.04
N ALA A 119 23.63 41.85 -2.49
CA ALA A 119 23.85 40.64 -1.71
C ALA A 119 25.34 40.31 -1.54
N LEU A 120 26.14 40.42 -2.61
CA LEU A 120 27.58 40.21 -2.56
C LEU A 120 28.29 41.27 -1.69
N GLN A 121 27.89 42.55 -1.80
CA GLN A 121 28.43 43.62 -0.97
C GLN A 121 28.14 43.38 0.51
N ALA A 122 26.92 42.94 0.87
CA ALA A 122 26.58 42.59 2.24
C ALA A 122 27.44 41.44 2.80
N LEU A 123 27.90 40.50 1.96
CA LEU A 123 28.86 39.47 2.38
C LEU A 123 30.23 40.09 2.67
N VAL A 124 30.72 41.00 1.82
CA VAL A 124 31.98 41.71 2.03
C VAL A 124 31.92 42.54 3.31
N ASP A 125 30.84 43.29 3.53
CA ASP A 125 30.67 44.12 4.73
C ASP A 125 30.67 43.27 6.01
N ARG A 126 30.13 42.05 5.95
CA ARG A 126 30.03 41.15 7.09
C ARG A 126 31.29 40.31 7.34
N PHE A 127 31.94 39.83 6.28
CA PHE A 127 32.99 38.80 6.35
C PHE A 127 34.32 39.24 5.74
N GLY A 128 34.42 40.46 5.19
CA GLY A 128 35.61 41.00 4.52
C GLY A 128 35.86 40.45 3.11
N SER A 129 35.05 39.49 2.64
CA SER A 129 35.14 38.89 1.29
C SER A 129 33.78 38.32 0.88
N CYS A 130 33.61 37.96 -0.40
CA CYS A 130 32.40 37.28 -0.88
C CYS A 130 32.40 35.81 -0.42
N THR A 131 32.16 35.58 0.86
CA THR A 131 32.19 34.24 1.46
C THR A 131 31.08 34.06 2.49
N LEU A 132 30.58 32.83 2.60
CA LEU A 132 29.70 32.39 3.69
C LEU A 132 30.39 31.38 4.63
N ARG A 133 31.68 31.07 4.41
CA ARG A 133 32.42 30.08 5.20
C ARG A 133 32.42 30.37 6.70
N PRO A 134 32.62 31.62 7.19
CA PRO A 134 32.58 31.90 8.63
C PRO A 134 31.22 31.60 9.27
N ALA A 135 30.14 31.63 8.47
CA ALA A 135 28.79 31.33 8.94
C ALA A 135 28.47 29.83 8.99
N LEU A 136 29.38 28.95 8.52
CA LEU A 136 29.19 27.50 8.58
C LEU A 136 29.06 26.95 10.00
N GLN A 137 29.58 27.66 11.01
CA GLN A 137 29.48 27.27 12.42
C GLN A 137 28.35 28.00 13.18
N TRP A 138 27.60 28.87 12.52
CA TRP A 138 26.52 29.60 13.18
C TRP A 138 25.36 28.67 13.54
N LYS A 139 24.56 29.08 14.52
CA LYS A 139 23.25 28.47 14.77
C LYS A 139 22.34 28.71 13.58
N ASP A 140 21.46 27.73 13.28
CA ASP A 140 20.58 27.79 12.13
C ASP A 140 19.68 29.03 12.16
N GLU A 141 19.23 29.49 13.33
CA GLU A 141 18.41 30.70 13.48
C GLU A 141 19.18 31.97 13.07
N ALA A 142 20.43 32.12 13.52
CA ALA A 142 21.25 33.28 13.20
C ALA A 142 21.66 33.30 11.71
N LEU A 143 21.91 32.12 11.15
CA LEU A 143 22.19 31.95 9.72
C LEU A 143 20.96 32.28 8.88
N GLU A 144 19.77 31.80 9.26
CA GLU A 144 18.51 32.13 8.60
C GLU A 144 18.27 33.65 8.62
N GLU A 145 18.39 34.29 9.78
CA GLU A 145 18.16 35.72 9.95
C GLU A 145 19.09 36.55 9.05
N PHE A 146 20.38 36.21 9.02
CA PHE A 146 21.34 36.86 8.15
C PHE A 146 21.04 36.64 6.67
N LEU A 147 20.76 35.40 6.23
CA LEU A 147 20.44 35.14 4.83
C LEU A 147 19.15 35.86 4.40
N CYS A 148 18.16 35.98 5.28
CA CYS A 148 16.91 36.71 5.01
C CYS A 148 17.08 38.24 5.00
N SER A 149 18.17 38.78 5.58
CA SER A 149 18.46 40.21 5.50
C SER A 149 19.08 40.61 4.16
N LEU A 150 19.60 39.63 3.40
CA LEU A 150 20.15 39.86 2.07
C LEU A 150 19.06 40.31 1.08
N PRO A 151 19.38 41.24 0.16
CA PRO A 151 18.40 41.78 -0.79
C PRO A 151 17.64 40.69 -1.55
N GLU A 152 16.32 40.66 -1.35
CA GLU A 152 15.37 39.79 -2.03
C GLU A 152 15.54 38.28 -1.77
N ILE A 153 16.21 37.91 -0.67
CA ILE A 153 16.27 36.53 -0.20
C ILE A 153 15.12 36.27 0.76
N SER A 154 14.21 35.38 0.36
CA SER A 154 13.13 34.90 1.23
C SER A 154 13.61 33.80 2.17
N ARG A 155 12.86 33.51 3.24
CA ARG A 155 13.12 32.36 4.14
C ARG A 155 13.25 31.03 3.40
N LYS A 156 12.40 30.79 2.39
CA LYS A 156 12.50 29.60 1.53
C LYS A 156 13.84 29.55 0.81
N SER A 157 14.26 30.66 0.24
CA SER A 157 15.54 30.79 -0.47
C SER A 157 16.72 30.57 0.46
N ALA A 158 16.69 31.16 1.66
CA ALA A 158 17.69 30.93 2.69
C ALA A 158 17.80 29.44 3.04
N TYR A 159 16.67 28.75 3.20
CA TYR A 159 16.67 27.30 3.47
C TYR A 159 17.24 26.47 2.32
N CYS A 160 17.02 26.88 1.06
CA CYS A 160 17.67 26.22 -0.08
C CYS A 160 19.20 26.34 0.02
N ILE A 161 19.74 27.54 0.29
CA ILE A 161 21.20 27.75 0.47
C ILE A 161 21.72 26.86 1.61
N MET A 162 21.08 26.94 2.77
CA MET A 162 21.44 26.18 3.97
C MET A 162 21.44 24.67 3.72
N MET A 163 20.44 24.14 3.01
CA MET A 163 20.32 22.72 2.69
C MET A 163 21.33 22.25 1.63
N TYR A 164 21.39 22.92 0.48
CA TYR A 164 22.13 22.41 -0.68
C TYR A 164 23.63 22.63 -0.59
N SER A 165 24.06 23.74 0.01
CA SER A 165 25.47 24.16 0.00
C SER A 165 26.14 24.15 1.39
N MET A 166 25.35 24.17 2.47
CA MET A 166 25.88 24.26 3.85
C MET A 166 25.56 23.03 4.71
N GLY A 167 24.95 21.98 4.14
CA GLY A 167 24.70 20.70 4.81
C GLY A 167 23.70 20.78 5.98
N ARG A 168 22.88 21.83 6.07
CA ARG A 168 21.91 21.99 7.16
C ARG A 168 20.65 21.16 6.92
N SER A 169 20.13 20.57 7.99
CA SER A 169 18.88 19.81 7.98
C SER A 169 17.67 20.73 8.12
N VAL A 170 17.55 21.77 7.27
CA VAL A 170 16.34 22.60 7.15
C VAL A 170 15.37 22.00 6.15
N PHE A 171 14.13 22.50 6.04
CA PHE A 171 13.13 21.97 5.09
C PHE A 171 12.52 23.10 4.25
N PRO A 172 13.06 23.42 3.06
CA PRO A 172 12.47 24.42 2.18
C PRO A 172 11.11 23.95 1.67
N VAL A 173 10.12 24.83 1.71
CA VAL A 173 8.78 24.56 1.20
C VAL A 173 8.50 25.50 0.04
N ASP A 174 8.63 24.98 -1.17
CA ASP A 174 8.27 25.70 -2.39
C ASP A 174 6.83 25.40 -2.81
N THR A 175 6.41 25.95 -3.95
CA THR A 175 5.04 25.75 -4.47
C THR A 175 4.74 24.30 -4.84
N HIS A 176 5.75 23.49 -5.19
CA HIS A 176 5.59 22.07 -5.48
C HIS A 176 5.45 21.29 -4.19
N VAL A 177 6.41 21.43 -3.27
CA VAL A 177 6.44 20.76 -1.96
C VAL A 177 5.16 21.05 -1.18
N GLY A 178 4.79 22.33 -1.04
CA GLY A 178 3.58 22.73 -0.31
C GLY A 178 2.32 22.11 -0.90
N ARG A 179 2.12 22.23 -2.22
CA ARG A 179 0.97 21.66 -2.92
C ARG A 179 0.89 20.14 -2.78
N VAL A 180 2.02 19.45 -2.98
CA VAL A 180 2.06 17.98 -2.91
C VAL A 180 1.69 17.52 -1.52
N LEU A 181 2.30 18.09 -0.47
CA LEU A 181 2.02 17.68 0.92
C LEU A 181 0.59 18.01 1.35
N GLN A 182 0.04 19.15 0.93
CA GLN A 182 -1.37 19.48 1.15
C GLN A 182 -2.30 18.46 0.49
N ARG A 183 -2.06 18.09 -0.78
CA ARG A 183 -2.88 17.10 -1.50
C ARG A 183 -2.73 15.68 -0.98
N LEU A 184 -1.52 15.29 -0.56
CA LEU A 184 -1.32 14.02 0.13
C LEU A 184 -2.15 13.97 1.41
N GLY A 185 -2.34 15.12 2.07
CA GLY A 185 -3.07 15.21 3.33
C GLY A 185 -2.31 14.49 4.42
N ILE A 186 -0.97 14.58 4.41
CA ILE A 186 -0.14 14.07 5.51
C ILE A 186 -0.68 14.62 6.82
N TYR A 187 -0.79 13.78 7.85
CA TYR A 187 -1.37 14.11 9.15
C TYR A 187 -2.89 14.43 9.16
N LYS A 188 -3.60 14.44 8.02
CA LYS A 188 -5.07 14.68 7.99
C LYS A 188 -5.82 13.66 8.86
N GLY A 189 -5.34 12.41 8.86
CA GLY A 189 -5.89 11.33 9.67
C GLY A 189 -5.72 11.48 11.18
N THR A 190 -4.84 12.37 11.63
CA THR A 190 -4.58 12.66 13.05
C THR A 190 -5.29 13.93 13.52
N GLY A 191 -6.17 14.48 12.68
CA GLY A 191 -6.86 15.76 12.91
C GLY A 191 -6.03 16.99 12.53
N PHE A 192 -4.78 16.82 12.08
CA PHE A 192 -3.88 17.91 11.71
C PHE A 192 -3.87 18.14 10.20
N SER A 193 -4.64 19.14 9.74
CA SER A 193 -4.75 19.45 8.31
C SER A 193 -3.78 20.54 7.88
N LEU A 194 -3.10 20.32 6.74
CA LEU A 194 -2.33 21.34 6.05
C LEU A 194 -3.17 22.14 5.03
N GLU A 195 -4.42 21.75 4.79
CA GLU A 195 -5.30 22.40 3.83
C GLU A 195 -5.58 23.87 4.22
N GLY A 196 -5.61 24.77 3.23
CA GLY A 196 -5.87 26.19 3.45
C GLY A 196 -4.70 27.02 3.99
N LEU A 197 -3.59 26.38 4.40
CA LEU A 197 -2.39 27.11 4.82
C LEU A 197 -1.70 27.81 3.65
N ASP A 198 -1.29 29.06 3.86
CA ASP A 198 -0.47 29.80 2.90
C ASP A 198 1.00 29.32 2.91
N HIS A 199 1.78 29.78 1.93
CA HIS A 199 3.18 29.39 1.79
C HIS A 199 4.06 29.72 3.01
N LYS A 200 3.78 30.81 3.74
CA LYS A 200 4.54 31.19 4.94
C LYS A 200 4.19 30.30 6.12
N GLN A 201 2.91 29.99 6.28
CA GLN A 201 2.41 29.07 7.30
C GLN A 201 2.96 27.67 7.06
N LEU A 202 2.86 27.14 5.84
CA LEU A 202 3.42 25.84 5.46
C LEU A 202 4.93 25.75 5.74
N GLN A 203 5.71 26.77 5.35
CA GLN A 203 7.15 26.81 5.59
C GLN A 203 7.50 26.71 7.09
N ARG A 204 6.73 27.37 7.96
CA ARG A 204 6.95 27.31 9.41
C ARG A 204 6.54 25.95 9.97
N THR A 205 5.33 25.50 9.64
CA THR A 205 4.74 24.27 10.15
C THR A 205 5.57 23.03 9.77
N LEU A 206 5.91 22.88 8.49
CA LEU A 206 6.62 21.70 7.98
C LEU A 206 8.06 21.61 8.47
N ALA A 207 8.70 22.75 8.76
CA ALA A 207 10.03 22.78 9.35
C ALA A 207 10.07 22.16 10.76
N ASP A 208 8.94 22.06 11.45
CA ASP A 208 8.87 21.50 12.81
C ASP A 208 8.42 20.04 12.87
N VAL A 209 7.60 19.60 11.91
CA VAL A 209 6.98 18.25 11.90
C VAL A 209 7.73 17.26 11.03
N VAL A 210 8.46 17.70 9.99
CA VAL A 210 9.26 16.79 9.15
C VAL A 210 10.56 16.40 9.87
N PRO A 211 10.84 15.09 10.07
CA PRO A 211 12.06 14.62 10.73
C PRO A 211 13.33 15.10 10.02
N PRO A 212 14.34 15.62 10.76
CA PRO A 212 15.58 16.17 10.18
C PRO A 212 16.27 15.26 9.18
N ASN A 213 16.34 13.95 9.48
CA ASN A 213 16.99 12.94 8.64
C ASN A 213 16.30 12.68 7.30
N LEU A 214 15.06 13.16 7.10
CA LEU A 214 14.32 13.01 5.84
C LEU A 214 14.30 14.29 5.00
N ARG A 215 14.64 15.44 5.58
CA ARG A 215 14.32 16.74 4.99
C ARG A 215 14.91 16.95 3.60
N ARG A 216 16.19 16.60 3.42
CA ARG A 216 16.88 16.79 2.13
C ARG A 216 16.30 15.92 1.03
N SER A 217 16.24 14.60 1.25
CA SER A 217 15.71 13.66 0.24
C SER A 217 14.24 13.91 -0.04
N LEU A 218 13.43 14.07 1.00
CA LEU A 218 12.01 14.34 0.86
C LEU A 218 11.76 15.64 0.08
N HIS A 219 12.49 16.73 0.39
CA HIS A 219 12.36 17.99 -0.34
C HIS A 219 12.65 17.81 -1.84
N ILE A 220 13.80 17.23 -2.19
CA ILE A 220 14.23 17.02 -3.57
C ILE A 220 13.20 16.18 -4.34
N ASN A 221 12.80 15.04 -3.77
CA ASN A 221 11.89 14.13 -4.45
C ASN A 221 10.46 14.69 -4.56
N LEU A 222 10.01 15.50 -3.59
CA LEU A 222 8.73 16.22 -3.68
C LEU A 222 8.73 17.30 -4.77
N VAL A 223 9.85 17.99 -4.99
CA VAL A 223 10.00 18.95 -6.09
C VAL A 223 9.82 18.24 -7.43
N LEU A 224 10.51 17.12 -7.64
CA LEU A 224 10.40 16.30 -8.85
C LEU A 224 8.98 15.76 -9.04
N HIS A 225 8.42 15.14 -7.99
CA HIS A 225 7.06 14.63 -8.03
C HIS A 225 6.02 15.71 -8.36
N GLY A 226 6.17 16.91 -7.80
CA GLY A 226 5.31 18.04 -8.08
C GLY A 226 5.49 18.64 -9.48
N ARG A 227 6.62 18.41 -10.15
CA ARG A 227 6.85 18.84 -11.55
C ARG A 227 6.29 17.81 -12.54
N GLU A 228 6.48 16.54 -12.26
CA GLU A 228 6.22 15.44 -13.20
C GLU A 228 4.82 14.85 -13.08
N VAL A 229 4.31 14.68 -11.85
CA VAL A 229 3.08 13.92 -11.57
C VAL A 229 2.01 14.81 -10.94
N CYS A 230 2.28 15.37 -9.76
CA CYS A 230 1.33 16.17 -9.00
C CYS A 230 1.35 17.65 -9.46
N LYS A 231 1.06 17.85 -10.74
CA LYS A 231 1.03 19.15 -11.41
C LYS A 231 -0.08 20.04 -10.85
N ALA A 232 0.11 21.36 -10.91
CA ALA A 232 -0.89 22.31 -10.44
C ALA A 232 -2.21 22.16 -11.21
N VAL A 233 -2.12 22.02 -12.53
CA VAL A 233 -3.22 21.78 -13.46
C VAL A 233 -3.08 20.37 -14.03
N ALA A 234 -4.19 19.63 -14.10
CA ALA A 234 -4.25 18.26 -14.63
C ALA A 234 -3.17 17.32 -14.03
N PRO A 235 -3.18 17.08 -12.70
CA PRO A 235 -2.28 16.10 -12.09
C PRO A 235 -2.56 14.69 -12.63
N ALA A 236 -1.50 13.89 -12.80
CA ALA A 236 -1.60 12.50 -13.28
C ALA A 236 -1.97 11.54 -12.14
N CYS A 237 -3.08 11.78 -11.44
CA CYS A 237 -3.44 11.07 -10.21
C CYS A 237 -3.62 9.56 -10.40
N ASP A 238 -4.23 9.11 -11.50
CA ASP A 238 -4.44 7.67 -11.76
C ASP A 238 -3.14 6.90 -11.95
N ALA A 239 -2.10 7.56 -12.47
CA ALA A 239 -0.76 7.00 -12.64
C ALA A 239 0.16 7.29 -11.45
N CYS A 240 -0.31 7.97 -10.40
CA CYS A 240 0.49 8.33 -9.25
C CYS A 240 0.73 7.11 -8.34
N GLU A 241 1.99 6.84 -8.02
CA GLU A 241 2.38 5.75 -7.09
C GLU A 241 2.03 6.05 -5.63
N LEU A 242 1.71 7.31 -5.31
CA LEU A 242 1.23 7.73 -3.99
C LEU A 242 -0.30 7.77 -3.91
N ARG A 243 -1.03 7.39 -4.97
CA ARG A 243 -2.49 7.57 -5.05
C ARG A 243 -3.27 6.90 -3.91
N GLN A 244 -2.83 5.72 -3.47
CA GLN A 244 -3.45 4.98 -2.37
C GLN A 244 -3.35 5.71 -1.02
N LEU A 245 -2.32 6.53 -0.84
CA LEU A 245 -2.05 7.34 0.36
C LEU A 245 -2.52 8.80 0.20
N CYS A 246 -2.84 9.23 -1.02
CA CYS A 246 -3.14 10.62 -1.32
C CYS A 246 -4.58 10.97 -0.99
N SER A 247 -4.80 11.76 0.06
CA SER A 247 -6.13 12.21 0.49
C SER A 247 -6.92 12.85 -0.66
N HIS A 248 -6.29 13.73 -1.46
CA HIS A 248 -6.92 14.37 -2.61
C HIS A 248 -7.45 13.38 -3.65
N TYR A 249 -6.67 12.34 -3.98
CA TYR A 249 -7.11 11.31 -4.90
C TYR A 249 -8.26 10.51 -4.31
N ARG A 250 -8.13 10.06 -3.06
CA ARG A 250 -9.15 9.26 -2.38
C ARG A 250 -10.48 10.00 -2.26
N ASP A 251 -10.46 11.28 -1.88
CA ASP A 251 -11.67 12.12 -1.77
C ASP A 251 -12.38 12.23 -3.13
N HIS A 252 -11.61 12.37 -4.22
CA HIS A 252 -12.13 12.37 -5.59
C HIS A 252 -12.70 11.02 -6.00
N GLU A 253 -11.98 9.92 -5.76
CA GLU A 253 -12.43 8.55 -6.10
C GLU A 253 -13.67 8.14 -5.32
N ALA A 254 -13.73 8.47 -4.03
CA ALA A 254 -14.89 8.24 -3.17
C ALA A 254 -16.09 9.00 -3.73
N SER A 255 -15.95 10.30 -4.03
CA SER A 255 -17.02 11.11 -4.61
C SER A 255 -17.52 10.57 -5.96
N ARG A 256 -16.59 10.15 -6.84
CA ARG A 256 -16.92 9.57 -8.14
C ARG A 256 -17.72 8.27 -8.01
N VAL A 257 -17.30 7.40 -7.10
CA VAL A 257 -17.96 6.11 -6.86
C VAL A 257 -19.29 6.30 -6.14
N GLU A 258 -19.38 7.21 -5.16
CA GLU A 258 -20.64 7.54 -4.47
C GLU A 258 -21.69 8.15 -5.41
N ALA A 259 -21.27 8.90 -6.43
CA ALA A 259 -22.16 9.43 -7.47
C ALA A 259 -22.62 8.38 -8.50
N SER A 260 -22.02 7.18 -8.51
CA SER A 260 -22.43 6.11 -9.43
C SER A 260 -23.65 5.34 -8.91
N ASP A 261 -24.44 4.82 -9.85
CA ASP A 261 -25.54 3.89 -9.56
C ASP A 261 -25.09 2.43 -9.54
N ALA A 262 -23.79 2.20 -9.38
CA ALA A 262 -23.24 0.86 -9.21
C ALA A 262 -23.86 0.15 -8.00
N PRO A 263 -24.17 -1.16 -8.12
CA PRO A 263 -24.70 -1.95 -7.02
C PRO A 263 -23.79 -1.93 -5.79
N THR A 264 -24.42 -1.95 -4.62
CA THR A 264 -23.76 -1.77 -3.33
C THR A 264 -23.38 -3.08 -2.66
N VAL A 265 -22.22 -3.12 -2.02
CA VAL A 265 -21.78 -4.26 -1.20
C VAL A 265 -21.29 -3.80 0.17
N VAL A 266 -21.60 -4.60 1.19
CA VAL A 266 -21.00 -4.52 2.54
C VAL A 266 -20.29 -5.83 2.83
N ASP A 267 -19.06 -5.74 3.33
CA ASP A 267 -18.21 -6.90 3.64
C ASP A 267 -17.96 -6.99 5.16
N LEU A 268 -18.45 -8.06 5.80
CA LEU A 268 -18.20 -8.37 7.21
C LEU A 268 -17.14 -9.47 7.35
N PHE A 269 -16.26 -9.34 8.34
CA PHE A 269 -15.06 -10.17 8.46
C PHE A 269 -14.17 -10.02 7.21
N CYS A 270 -14.04 -8.79 6.73
CA CYS A 270 -13.44 -8.51 5.43
C CYS A 270 -11.94 -8.88 5.36
N GLY A 271 -11.27 -9.00 6.51
CA GLY A 271 -9.83 -9.21 6.59
C GLY A 271 -9.08 -8.21 5.72
N ALA A 272 -8.12 -8.70 4.93
CA ALA A 272 -7.35 -7.88 3.99
C ALA A 272 -8.11 -7.51 2.71
N GLY A 273 -9.40 -7.87 2.57
CA GLY A 273 -10.24 -7.47 1.45
C GLY A 273 -10.27 -8.43 0.26
N GLY A 274 -10.04 -9.74 0.45
CA GLY A 274 -10.09 -10.71 -0.65
C GLY A 274 -11.47 -10.77 -1.36
N LEU A 275 -12.55 -10.79 -0.58
CA LEU A 275 -13.93 -10.69 -1.10
C LEU A 275 -14.21 -9.29 -1.67
N SER A 276 -13.92 -8.26 -0.87
CA SER A 276 -14.03 -6.84 -1.27
C SER A 276 -13.38 -6.52 -2.62
N GLU A 277 -12.16 -7.01 -2.87
CA GLU A 277 -11.43 -6.83 -4.15
C GLU A 277 -12.18 -7.47 -5.30
N GLY A 278 -12.66 -8.72 -5.16
CA GLY A 278 -13.43 -9.36 -6.23
C GLY A 278 -14.72 -8.63 -6.57
N PHE A 279 -15.47 -8.17 -5.56
CA PHE A 279 -16.69 -7.38 -5.78
C PHE A 279 -16.39 -6.01 -6.41
N THR A 280 -15.37 -5.30 -5.92
CA THR A 280 -14.96 -4.00 -6.50
C THR A 280 -14.54 -4.15 -7.96
N ARG A 281 -13.79 -5.21 -8.29
CA ARG A 281 -13.38 -5.54 -9.67
C ARG A 281 -14.54 -5.88 -10.59
N ALA A 282 -15.60 -6.49 -10.04
CA ALA A 282 -16.84 -6.75 -10.77
C ALA A 282 -17.72 -5.51 -10.96
N GLY A 283 -17.34 -4.36 -10.39
CA GLY A 283 -18.06 -3.09 -10.55
C GLY A 283 -18.97 -2.72 -9.37
N PHE A 284 -18.93 -3.46 -8.25
CA PHE A 284 -19.69 -3.09 -7.06
C PHE A 284 -19.05 -1.92 -6.30
N ARG A 285 -19.90 -1.10 -5.71
CA ARG A 285 -19.52 -0.06 -4.76
C ARG A 285 -19.44 -0.62 -3.35
N LEU A 286 -18.23 -0.71 -2.81
CA LEU A 286 -18.01 -1.09 -1.41
C LEU A 286 -18.45 0.06 -0.48
N VAL A 287 -19.52 -0.17 0.28
CA VAL A 287 -20.14 0.85 1.16
C VAL A 287 -19.49 0.88 2.53
N ALA A 288 -19.16 -0.30 3.06
CA ALA A 288 -18.51 -0.47 4.35
C ALA A 288 -17.79 -1.82 4.39
N ALA A 289 -16.66 -1.84 5.10
CA ALA A 289 -15.92 -3.06 5.40
C ALA A 289 -15.70 -3.14 6.91
N VAL A 290 -15.97 -4.30 7.50
CA VAL A 290 -15.92 -4.51 8.95
C VAL A 290 -15.00 -5.68 9.28
N ASP A 291 -14.03 -5.43 10.16
CA ASP A 291 -13.24 -6.47 10.79
C ASP A 291 -12.86 -6.02 12.20
N ARG A 292 -12.46 -6.95 13.06
CA ARG A 292 -11.90 -6.62 14.37
C ARG A 292 -10.42 -6.26 14.30
N ASP A 293 -9.73 -6.68 13.24
CA ASP A 293 -8.30 -6.45 13.05
C ASP A 293 -8.04 -5.11 12.33
N PRO A 294 -7.56 -4.08 13.05
CA PRO A 294 -7.28 -2.78 12.46
C PRO A 294 -6.15 -2.82 11.42
N VAL A 295 -5.23 -3.80 11.51
CA VAL A 295 -4.12 -3.96 10.56
C VAL A 295 -4.66 -4.46 9.22
N ALA A 296 -5.56 -5.45 9.25
CA ALA A 296 -6.22 -5.96 8.06
C ALA A 296 -7.12 -4.89 7.40
N LEU A 297 -7.84 -4.10 8.20
CA LEU A 297 -8.62 -2.96 7.69
C LEU A 297 -7.73 -1.89 7.06
N LYS A 298 -6.54 -1.62 7.62
CA LYS A 298 -5.57 -0.70 7.01
C LYS A 298 -5.12 -1.22 5.64
N THR A 299 -4.84 -2.51 5.51
CA THR A 299 -4.57 -3.17 4.22
C THR A 299 -5.72 -2.96 3.24
N LEU A 300 -6.95 -3.28 3.63
CA LEU A 300 -8.12 -3.08 2.77
C LEU A 300 -8.26 -1.60 2.36
N TRP A 301 -8.20 -0.68 3.32
CA TRP A 301 -8.33 0.75 3.06
C TRP A 301 -7.32 1.27 2.03
N LEU A 302 -6.04 0.89 2.13
CA LEU A 302 -5.01 1.30 1.17
C LEU A 302 -5.34 0.84 -0.25
N ASN A 303 -5.84 -0.37 -0.40
CA ASN A 303 -6.08 -0.97 -1.71
C ASN A 303 -7.44 -0.58 -2.33
N HIS A 304 -8.35 -0.03 -1.53
CA HIS A 304 -9.66 0.45 -1.94
C HIS A 304 -9.76 1.98 -1.77
N PRO A 305 -9.17 2.78 -2.70
CA PRO A 305 -9.10 4.24 -2.56
C PRO A 305 -10.46 4.95 -2.53
N SER A 306 -11.50 4.33 -3.09
CA SER A 306 -12.88 4.84 -3.04
C SER A 306 -13.56 4.66 -1.68
N LEU A 307 -12.97 3.88 -0.76
CA LEU A 307 -13.53 3.66 0.57
C LEU A 307 -12.98 4.70 1.55
N GLY A 308 -13.89 5.51 2.11
CA GLY A 308 -13.58 6.45 3.20
C GLY A 308 -13.11 5.73 4.46
N ARG A 309 -12.26 6.40 5.26
CA ARG A 309 -11.68 5.80 6.48
C ARG A 309 -12.73 5.52 7.56
N GLU A 310 -13.79 6.32 7.61
CA GLU A 310 -14.96 6.14 8.46
C GLU A 310 -15.83 4.93 8.10
N ARG A 311 -15.68 4.43 6.86
CA ARG A 311 -16.36 3.25 6.31
C ARG A 311 -15.56 1.96 6.50
N THR A 312 -14.31 2.04 6.96
CA THR A 312 -13.56 0.91 7.51
C THR A 312 -13.77 0.83 9.01
N ILE A 313 -14.62 -0.11 9.44
CA ILE A 313 -15.13 -0.17 10.81
C ILE A 313 -14.37 -1.24 11.58
N SER A 314 -13.44 -0.80 12.45
CA SER A 314 -12.70 -1.70 13.35
C SER A 314 -13.54 -2.01 14.58
N THR A 315 -14.22 -3.16 14.59
CA THR A 315 -15.06 -3.59 15.73
C THR A 315 -15.24 -5.10 15.73
N ASP A 316 -15.48 -5.68 16.91
CA ASP A 316 -16.07 -7.02 16.97
C ASP A 316 -17.49 -6.96 16.39
N VAL A 317 -17.83 -7.92 15.53
CA VAL A 317 -19.16 -8.00 14.89
C VAL A 317 -20.30 -8.09 15.91
N ARG A 318 -20.02 -8.63 17.11
CA ARG A 318 -20.99 -8.76 18.21
C ARG A 318 -21.42 -7.40 18.76
N GLU A 319 -20.56 -6.40 18.62
CA GLU A 319 -20.76 -5.02 19.08
C GLU A 319 -21.19 -4.10 17.93
N LEU A 320 -21.22 -4.61 16.70
CA LEU A 320 -21.61 -3.82 15.53
C LEU A 320 -23.12 -3.55 15.54
N ALA A 321 -23.50 -2.28 15.76
CA ALA A 321 -24.87 -1.84 15.59
C ALA A 321 -25.27 -1.83 14.09
N PRO A 322 -26.25 -2.62 13.64
CA PRO A 322 -26.68 -2.64 12.23
C PRO A 322 -27.19 -1.27 11.73
N ALA A 323 -27.71 -0.44 12.64
CA ALA A 323 -28.14 0.93 12.36
C ALA A 323 -26.99 1.81 11.82
N ARG A 324 -25.73 1.55 12.22
CA ARG A 324 -24.56 2.26 11.69
C ARG A 324 -24.39 2.00 10.19
N LEU A 325 -24.51 0.75 9.76
CA LEU A 325 -24.44 0.37 8.35
C LEU A 325 -25.62 0.96 7.56
N LYS A 326 -26.83 0.91 8.13
CA LYS A 326 -28.02 1.53 7.54
C LYS A 326 -27.84 3.03 7.31
N LYS A 327 -27.22 3.74 8.27
CA LYS A 327 -26.90 5.17 8.12
C LYS A 327 -25.94 5.42 6.95
N LEU A 328 -24.93 4.58 6.76
CA LEU A 328 -23.96 4.68 5.65
C LEU A 328 -24.57 4.39 4.27
N LEU A 329 -25.63 3.59 4.22
CA LEU A 329 -26.43 3.31 3.01
C LEU A 329 -27.42 4.42 2.68
N GLY A 330 -27.80 5.23 3.68
CA GLY A 330 -28.82 6.27 3.54
C GLY A 330 -30.21 5.67 3.30
N ARG A 331 -30.86 6.10 2.21
CA ARG A 331 -32.19 5.59 1.81
C ARG A 331 -32.12 4.38 0.87
N ARG A 332 -30.93 4.04 0.35
CA ARG A 332 -30.77 2.93 -0.59
C ARG A 332 -30.87 1.60 0.16
N ARG A 333 -31.53 0.63 -0.46
CA ARG A 333 -31.49 -0.77 -0.03
C ARG A 333 -30.09 -1.33 -0.35
N LEU A 334 -29.57 -2.20 0.51
CA LEU A 334 -28.31 -2.89 0.24
C LEU A 334 -28.52 -3.93 -0.87
N ASP A 335 -27.65 -3.95 -1.87
CA ASP A 335 -27.74 -4.98 -2.92
C ASP A 335 -27.10 -6.29 -2.45
N VAL A 336 -25.90 -6.23 -1.87
CA VAL A 336 -25.19 -7.43 -1.44
C VAL A 336 -24.59 -7.30 -0.03
N LEU A 337 -24.85 -8.26 0.84
CA LEU A 337 -24.08 -8.47 2.07
C LEU A 337 -23.20 -9.71 1.93
N VAL A 338 -21.90 -9.54 2.12
CA VAL A 338 -20.93 -10.64 2.10
C VAL A 338 -20.24 -10.80 3.46
N GLY A 339 -19.78 -12.01 3.77
CA GLY A 339 -18.83 -12.18 4.86
C GLY A 339 -18.21 -13.57 4.99
N ALA A 340 -17.04 -13.61 5.61
CA ALA A 340 -16.24 -14.83 5.82
C ALA A 340 -15.99 -15.05 7.32
N PRO A 341 -17.00 -15.47 8.10
CA PRO A 341 -16.85 -15.65 9.54
C PRO A 341 -15.79 -16.71 9.87
N PRO A 342 -14.95 -16.48 10.89
CA PRO A 342 -13.81 -17.34 11.18
C PRO A 342 -14.24 -18.75 11.60
N CYS A 343 -13.46 -19.74 11.16
CA CYS A 343 -13.77 -21.15 11.29
C CYS A 343 -12.66 -21.92 12.07
N GLN A 344 -12.07 -21.28 13.08
CA GLN A 344 -10.82 -21.74 13.72
C GLN A 344 -10.94 -23.09 14.46
N GLY A 345 -12.15 -23.56 14.76
CA GLY A 345 -12.41 -24.88 15.36
C GLY A 345 -12.43 -26.06 14.38
N PHE A 346 -12.50 -25.83 13.06
CA PHE A 346 -12.97 -26.83 12.10
C PHE A 346 -11.93 -27.36 11.11
N SER A 347 -10.71 -26.81 11.10
CA SER A 347 -9.66 -27.35 10.22
C SER A 347 -9.28 -28.77 10.67
N THR A 348 -9.29 -29.74 9.75
CA THR A 348 -9.07 -31.18 10.05
C THR A 348 -7.76 -31.43 10.82
N VAL A 349 -6.72 -30.65 10.51
CA VAL A 349 -5.39 -30.72 11.14
C VAL A 349 -5.36 -29.98 12.50
N GLY A 350 -5.94 -28.78 12.58
CA GLY A 350 -5.97 -28.00 13.82
C GLY A 350 -6.90 -28.58 14.89
N PHE A 351 -8.01 -29.21 14.46
CA PHE A 351 -8.97 -29.87 15.33
C PHE A 351 -8.37 -31.09 16.03
N ARG A 352 -7.74 -32.00 15.28
CA ARG A 352 -7.09 -33.22 15.83
C ARG A 352 -5.97 -32.86 16.81
N SER A 353 -5.14 -31.87 16.46
CA SER A 353 -4.03 -31.42 17.31
C SER A 353 -4.49 -30.74 18.60
N LYS A 354 -5.52 -29.88 18.54
CA LYS A 354 -6.08 -29.20 19.73
C LYS A 354 -6.87 -30.15 20.63
N MET A 355 -7.67 -31.07 20.07
CA MET A 355 -8.39 -32.06 20.87
C MET A 355 -7.42 -32.91 21.70
N ALA A 356 -6.37 -33.44 21.07
CA ALA A 356 -5.41 -34.32 21.74
C ALA A 356 -4.57 -33.61 22.82
N ARG A 357 -4.31 -32.30 22.68
CA ARG A 357 -3.47 -31.53 23.63
C ARG A 357 -4.24 -30.81 24.74
N THR A 358 -5.46 -30.36 24.49
CA THR A 358 -6.14 -29.42 25.40
C THR A 358 -7.57 -29.80 25.75
N GLY A 359 -8.08 -30.95 25.29
CA GLY A 359 -9.48 -31.34 25.49
C GLY A 359 -10.48 -30.40 24.78
N TYR A 360 -10.04 -29.70 23.73
CA TYR A 360 -10.84 -28.70 23.00
C TYR A 360 -12.18 -29.28 22.51
N ARG A 361 -13.29 -28.61 22.87
CA ARG A 361 -14.64 -28.94 22.40
C ARG A 361 -15.15 -27.86 21.47
N LEU A 362 -15.61 -28.29 20.30
CA LEU A 362 -16.02 -27.41 19.21
C LEU A 362 -17.24 -26.55 19.54
N LEU A 363 -18.16 -27.07 20.35
CA LEU A 363 -19.38 -26.40 20.77
C LEU A 363 -19.17 -25.38 21.91
N GLU A 364 -17.99 -25.39 22.54
CA GLU A 364 -17.64 -24.47 23.64
C GLU A 364 -16.85 -23.24 23.15
N ASP A 365 -16.54 -23.15 21.85
CA ASP A 365 -15.84 -22.02 21.26
C ASP A 365 -16.82 -21.06 20.57
N ASP A 366 -17.16 -19.98 21.27
CA ASP A 366 -18.10 -18.94 20.82
C ASP A 366 -17.78 -18.37 19.43
N ARG A 367 -16.50 -18.44 18.99
CA ARG A 367 -16.10 -17.96 17.66
C ARG A 367 -16.77 -18.72 16.53
N ASN A 368 -17.13 -19.99 16.77
CA ASN A 368 -17.81 -20.83 15.80
C ASN A 368 -19.26 -20.38 15.54
N PHE A 369 -19.81 -19.51 16.39
CA PHE A 369 -21.17 -18.96 16.28
C PHE A 369 -21.22 -17.53 15.73
N LEU A 370 -20.08 -16.97 15.32
CA LEU A 370 -20.03 -15.60 14.75
C LEU A 370 -20.83 -15.46 13.45
N PHE A 371 -21.08 -16.55 12.72
CA PHE A 371 -21.97 -16.54 11.56
C PHE A 371 -23.41 -16.12 11.92
N GLU A 372 -23.88 -16.37 13.14
CA GLU A 372 -25.22 -15.95 13.55
C GLU A 372 -25.36 -14.44 13.54
N TYR A 373 -24.29 -13.71 13.89
CA TYR A 373 -24.29 -12.24 13.87
C TYR A 373 -24.32 -11.72 12.43
N LEU A 374 -23.61 -12.37 11.50
CA LEU A 374 -23.71 -12.08 10.06
C LEU A 374 -25.16 -12.24 9.57
N VAL A 375 -25.81 -13.36 9.92
CA VAL A 375 -27.21 -13.60 9.54
C VAL A 375 -28.16 -12.61 10.21
N LYS A 376 -27.99 -12.29 11.50
CA LYS A 376 -28.80 -11.27 12.21
C LYS A 376 -28.69 -9.89 11.53
N ILE A 377 -27.49 -9.50 11.10
CA ILE A 377 -27.27 -8.26 10.35
C ILE A 377 -27.95 -8.34 8.97
N ALA A 378 -27.88 -9.48 8.28
CA ALA A 378 -28.58 -9.70 7.02
C ALA A 378 -30.10 -9.55 7.17
N LEU A 379 -30.69 -10.13 8.23
CA LEU A 379 -32.13 -10.02 8.51
C LEU A 379 -32.55 -8.59 8.84
N TYR A 380 -31.68 -7.80 9.49
CA TYR A 380 -31.94 -6.39 9.78
C TYR A 380 -31.85 -5.50 8.54
N LEU A 381 -30.77 -5.65 7.75
CA LEU A 381 -30.51 -4.81 6.57
C LEU A 381 -31.34 -5.22 5.35
N ARG A 382 -31.81 -6.48 5.31
CA ARG A 382 -32.53 -7.11 4.19
C ARG A 382 -31.87 -6.84 2.82
N PRO A 383 -30.62 -7.27 2.61
CA PRO A 383 -29.99 -7.12 1.29
C PRO A 383 -30.76 -7.88 0.20
N ARG A 384 -30.58 -7.54 -1.08
CA ARG A 384 -31.15 -8.34 -2.19
C ARG A 384 -30.47 -9.72 -2.25
N LEU A 385 -29.15 -9.73 -2.09
CA LEU A 385 -28.31 -10.92 -2.14
C LEU A 385 -27.42 -11.04 -0.89
N PHE A 386 -27.16 -12.28 -0.50
CA PHE A 386 -26.32 -12.63 0.64
C PHE A 386 -25.30 -13.67 0.24
N LEU A 387 -24.07 -13.53 0.71
CA LEU A 387 -22.99 -14.49 0.54
C LEU A 387 -22.26 -14.73 1.87
N MET A 388 -22.20 -15.98 2.31
CA MET A 388 -21.34 -16.39 3.42
C MET A 388 -20.30 -17.41 2.92
N GLU A 389 -19.02 -17.04 3.00
CA GLU A 389 -17.91 -17.94 2.67
C GLU A 389 -17.54 -18.80 3.88
N ASN A 390 -17.11 -20.03 3.59
CA ASN A 390 -16.42 -20.86 4.57
C ASN A 390 -15.59 -22.02 3.99
N VAL A 391 -14.90 -22.74 4.88
CA VAL A 391 -14.15 -23.97 4.54
C VAL A 391 -15.06 -25.19 4.41
N PRO A 392 -14.71 -26.18 3.56
CA PRO A 392 -15.52 -27.40 3.39
C PRO A 392 -15.77 -28.20 4.68
N GLY A 393 -14.81 -28.19 5.62
CA GLY A 393 -14.94 -28.90 6.91
C GLY A 393 -16.15 -28.47 7.75
N MET A 394 -16.73 -27.28 7.51
CA MET A 394 -17.96 -26.87 8.21
C MET A 394 -19.17 -27.73 7.86
N GLN A 395 -19.21 -28.34 6.68
CA GLN A 395 -20.31 -29.23 6.29
C GLN A 395 -20.36 -30.50 7.14
N THR A 396 -19.29 -30.82 7.87
CA THR A 396 -19.21 -32.04 8.71
C THR A 396 -19.43 -31.78 10.19
N ALA A 397 -19.27 -30.55 10.67
CA ALA A 397 -19.53 -30.25 12.06
C ALA A 397 -21.02 -30.04 12.30
N ARG A 398 -21.53 -30.50 13.44
CA ARG A 398 -22.96 -30.57 13.74
C ARG A 398 -23.27 -29.93 15.10
N ARG A 399 -24.33 -29.14 15.15
CA ARG A 399 -25.07 -28.81 16.39
C ARG A 399 -26.53 -29.19 16.12
N ASP A 400 -27.10 -30.03 16.98
CA ASP A 400 -28.49 -30.50 16.86
C ASP A 400 -28.80 -31.02 15.42
N ASP A 401 -27.92 -31.89 14.91
CA ASP A 401 -27.96 -32.51 13.58
C ASP A 401 -27.79 -31.59 12.34
N LEU A 402 -27.47 -30.31 12.52
CA LEU A 402 -27.27 -29.35 11.42
C LEU A 402 -25.83 -28.88 11.29
N SER A 403 -25.37 -28.72 10.03
CA SER A 403 -24.15 -27.95 9.80
C SER A 403 -24.37 -26.47 10.08
N PHE A 404 -23.29 -25.74 10.33
CA PHE A 404 -23.36 -24.29 10.51
C PHE A 404 -23.91 -23.56 9.27
N LEU A 405 -23.64 -24.08 8.07
CA LEU A 405 -24.22 -23.56 6.83
C LEU A 405 -25.74 -23.83 6.78
N ASP A 406 -26.17 -25.04 7.18
CA ASP A 406 -27.61 -25.38 7.22
C ASP A 406 -28.37 -24.56 8.27
N ALA A 407 -27.74 -24.30 9.42
CA ALA A 407 -28.29 -23.44 10.45
C ALA A 407 -28.48 -22.00 9.93
N ALA A 408 -27.45 -21.44 9.28
CA ALA A 408 -27.53 -20.12 8.65
C ALA A 408 -28.61 -20.06 7.55
N ALA A 409 -28.67 -21.07 6.69
CA ALA A 409 -29.67 -21.18 5.63
C ALA A 409 -31.10 -21.17 6.22
N ARG A 410 -31.37 -22.01 7.22
CA ARG A 410 -32.67 -22.07 7.90
C ARG A 410 -33.07 -20.76 8.54
N MET A 411 -32.12 -20.03 9.15
CA MET A 411 -32.40 -18.71 9.73
C MET A 411 -32.82 -17.71 8.64
N LEU A 412 -32.12 -17.69 7.49
CA LEU A 412 -32.44 -16.82 6.35
C LEU A 412 -33.79 -17.17 5.71
N GLU A 413 -34.09 -18.46 5.54
CA GLU A 413 -35.34 -18.95 4.95
C GLU A 413 -36.55 -18.62 5.84
N ARG A 414 -36.46 -18.93 7.14
CA ARG A 414 -37.60 -18.79 8.07
C ARG A 414 -37.86 -17.35 8.47
N ALA A 415 -36.82 -16.59 8.81
CA ALA A 415 -36.98 -15.24 9.35
C ALA A 415 -36.87 -14.16 8.27
N GLY A 416 -36.12 -14.42 7.20
CA GLY A 416 -35.86 -13.44 6.14
C GLY A 416 -36.70 -13.63 4.88
N HIS A 417 -37.30 -14.82 4.71
CA HIS A 417 -37.95 -15.28 3.47
C HIS A 417 -37.01 -15.34 2.26
N TYR A 418 -35.73 -15.66 2.50
CA TYR A 418 -34.78 -15.88 1.42
C TYR A 418 -34.92 -17.30 0.84
N ARG A 419 -34.59 -17.44 -0.43
CA ARG A 419 -34.22 -18.72 -1.05
C ARG A 419 -32.72 -18.92 -0.89
N THR A 420 -32.28 -20.12 -0.54
CA THR A 420 -30.85 -20.41 -0.30
C THR A 420 -30.31 -21.52 -1.20
N VAL A 421 -29.00 -21.47 -1.46
CA VAL A 421 -28.25 -22.53 -2.14
C VAL A 421 -26.83 -22.56 -1.58
N THR A 422 -26.22 -23.75 -1.53
CA THR A 422 -24.81 -23.89 -1.16
C THR A 422 -23.98 -24.29 -2.38
N TRP A 423 -22.91 -23.57 -2.64
CA TRP A 423 -21.94 -23.90 -3.68
C TRP A 423 -20.64 -24.41 -3.07
N GLN A 424 -19.98 -25.35 -3.76
CA GLN A 424 -18.61 -25.74 -3.46
C GLN A 424 -17.74 -25.47 -4.68
N LEU A 425 -16.79 -24.56 -4.54
CA LEU A 425 -16.01 -24.01 -5.64
C LEU A 425 -14.52 -24.22 -5.40
N ASN A 426 -13.77 -24.59 -6.44
CA ASN A 426 -12.32 -24.70 -6.41
C ASN A 426 -11.67 -23.50 -7.11
N ALA A 427 -10.69 -22.87 -6.47
CA ALA A 427 -10.04 -21.66 -6.98
C ALA A 427 -9.37 -21.84 -8.35
N THR A 428 -8.85 -23.05 -8.61
CA THR A 428 -8.19 -23.40 -9.87
C THR A 428 -9.07 -23.15 -11.08
N THR A 429 -10.39 -23.35 -10.96
CA THR A 429 -11.33 -23.17 -12.08
C THR A 429 -11.59 -21.71 -12.45
N PHE A 430 -11.10 -20.76 -11.65
CA PHE A 430 -11.27 -19.31 -11.85
C PHE A 430 -9.94 -18.59 -12.15
N GLY A 431 -8.90 -19.34 -12.52
CA GLY A 431 -7.59 -18.77 -12.88
C GLY A 431 -6.68 -18.50 -11.70
N VAL A 432 -7.08 -18.91 -10.49
CA VAL A 432 -6.21 -18.85 -9.32
C VAL A 432 -5.21 -20.00 -9.42
N PRO A 433 -3.89 -19.75 -9.35
CA PRO A 433 -2.84 -20.77 -9.47
C PRO A 433 -2.67 -21.57 -8.17
N GLN A 434 -3.80 -22.00 -7.58
CA GLN A 434 -3.87 -22.64 -6.28
C GLN A 434 -5.03 -23.62 -6.21
N ASP A 435 -4.76 -24.82 -5.72
CA ASP A 435 -5.80 -25.78 -5.34
C ASP A 435 -6.37 -25.40 -3.97
N ARG A 436 -7.53 -24.72 -3.98
CA ARG A 436 -8.23 -24.23 -2.79
C ARG A 436 -9.73 -24.36 -3.00
N THR A 437 -10.36 -25.28 -2.27
CA THR A 437 -11.82 -25.45 -2.29
C THR A 437 -12.49 -24.69 -1.14
N ARG A 438 -13.62 -24.04 -1.44
CA ARG A 438 -14.44 -23.29 -0.49
C ARG A 438 -15.93 -23.56 -0.69
N CYS A 439 -16.69 -23.40 0.38
CA CYS A 439 -18.14 -23.49 0.38
C CYS A 439 -18.74 -22.11 0.56
N PHE A 440 -19.82 -21.83 -0.17
CA PHE A 440 -20.51 -20.55 -0.17
C PHE A 440 -22.00 -20.79 0.04
N LEU A 441 -22.54 -20.26 1.15
CA LEU A 441 -23.99 -20.13 1.31
C LEU A 441 -24.42 -18.85 0.61
N VAL A 442 -25.28 -18.99 -0.38
CA VAL A 442 -25.85 -17.90 -1.16
C VAL A 442 -27.33 -17.82 -0.84
N ALA A 443 -27.84 -16.60 -0.65
CA ALA A 443 -29.26 -16.38 -0.46
C ALA A 443 -29.75 -15.18 -1.27
N SER A 444 -31.00 -15.25 -1.72
CA SER A 444 -31.68 -14.19 -2.47
C SER A 444 -33.14 -14.08 -2.03
N ASP A 445 -33.66 -12.86 -1.89
CA ASP A 445 -35.08 -12.62 -1.69
C ASP A 445 -35.86 -12.54 -3.02
N GLY A 446 -35.12 -12.36 -4.12
CA GLY A 446 -35.56 -12.49 -5.50
C GLY A 446 -34.93 -13.72 -6.14
N THR A 447 -34.48 -13.59 -7.37
CA THR A 447 -33.91 -14.68 -8.18
C THR A 447 -32.65 -15.25 -7.53
N LEU A 448 -32.57 -16.58 -7.38
CA LEU A 448 -31.39 -17.25 -6.85
C LEU A 448 -30.26 -17.21 -7.90
N PRO A 449 -29.06 -16.69 -7.56
CA PRO A 449 -27.93 -16.78 -8.46
C PRO A 449 -27.57 -18.23 -8.81
N ILE A 450 -27.05 -18.43 -10.01
CA ILE A 450 -26.47 -19.71 -10.43
C ILE A 450 -24.98 -19.69 -10.10
N ALA A 451 -24.44 -20.82 -9.64
CA ALA A 451 -23.02 -20.96 -9.36
C ALA A 451 -22.19 -20.55 -10.59
N PRO A 452 -21.09 -19.78 -10.40
CA PRO A 452 -20.27 -19.36 -11.52
C PRO A 452 -19.73 -20.60 -12.25
N ALA A 453 -19.91 -20.63 -13.57
CA ALA A 453 -19.26 -21.64 -14.41
C ALA A 453 -17.75 -21.47 -14.29
N GLY A 454 -17.02 -22.58 -14.11
CA GLY A 454 -15.56 -22.56 -14.15
C GLY A 454 -15.09 -22.14 -15.54
N GLU A 455 -14.16 -21.19 -15.63
CA GLU A 455 -13.54 -20.77 -16.89
C GLU A 455 -12.49 -21.76 -17.39
N TYR A 456 -12.07 -22.70 -16.54
CA TYR A 456 -11.04 -23.69 -16.85
C TYR A 456 -11.53 -25.09 -16.55
N GLN A 457 -11.44 -25.95 -17.56
CA GLN A 457 -11.86 -27.34 -17.49
C GLN A 457 -10.69 -28.27 -17.14
N ASP A 458 -11.02 -29.38 -16.49
CA ASP A 458 -10.14 -30.54 -16.41
C ASP A 458 -9.81 -31.00 -17.83
N LEU A 459 -8.52 -31.10 -18.17
CA LEU A 459 -8.01 -31.56 -19.47
C LEU A 459 -8.52 -32.97 -19.86
N ARG A 460 -9.17 -33.68 -18.93
CA ARG A 460 -9.73 -35.03 -19.11
C ARG A 460 -11.22 -35.04 -19.51
N ARG A 461 -11.89 -33.89 -19.67
CA ARG A 461 -13.30 -33.84 -20.13
C ARG A 461 -13.42 -34.06 -21.64
N PRO A 462 -14.44 -34.78 -22.14
CA PRO A 462 -14.61 -35.08 -23.56
C PRO A 462 -14.88 -33.84 -24.45
N ASN A 463 -15.50 -32.79 -23.88
CA ASN A 463 -15.89 -31.56 -24.60
C ASN A 463 -14.91 -30.43 -24.29
N PHE A 464 -13.68 -30.55 -24.81
CA PHE A 464 -12.62 -29.56 -24.66
C PHE A 464 -12.99 -28.24 -25.34
N ASP A 465 -13.11 -27.17 -24.55
CA ASP A 465 -13.16 -25.80 -25.06
C ASP A 465 -11.74 -25.34 -25.38
N VAL A 466 -11.44 -25.17 -26.67
CA VAL A 466 -10.12 -24.76 -27.18
C VAL A 466 -9.71 -23.35 -26.72
N ASP A 467 -10.66 -22.54 -26.26
CA ASP A 467 -10.41 -21.18 -25.74
C ASP A 467 -10.18 -21.16 -24.22
N ALA A 468 -10.42 -22.25 -23.50
CA ALA A 468 -10.11 -22.39 -22.08
C ALA A 468 -8.61 -22.65 -21.86
N LEU A 469 -7.95 -21.85 -21.02
CA LEU A 469 -6.54 -22.09 -20.65
C LEU A 469 -6.42 -23.34 -19.76
N PRO A 470 -5.31 -24.09 -19.79
CA PRO A 470 -5.05 -25.07 -18.75
C PRO A 470 -4.90 -24.35 -17.39
N PRO A 471 -5.08 -25.05 -16.26
CA PRO A 471 -4.75 -24.52 -14.94
C PRO A 471 -3.38 -23.82 -14.92
N ILE A 472 -3.33 -22.64 -14.31
CA ILE A 472 -2.10 -21.86 -14.20
C ILE A 472 -1.19 -22.54 -13.18
N THR A 473 0.04 -22.81 -13.57
CA THR A 473 1.00 -23.46 -12.68
C THR A 473 1.63 -22.46 -11.71
N LEU A 474 2.23 -22.96 -10.63
CA LEU A 474 2.98 -22.10 -9.71
C LEU A 474 4.14 -21.39 -10.43
N ASP A 475 4.92 -22.08 -11.26
CA ASP A 475 6.02 -21.45 -11.99
C ASP A 475 5.51 -20.32 -12.90
N GLU A 476 4.39 -20.52 -13.59
CA GLU A 476 3.77 -19.48 -14.43
C GLU A 476 3.30 -18.28 -13.62
N ALA A 477 2.74 -18.50 -12.43
CA ALA A 477 2.29 -17.43 -11.55
C ALA A 477 3.45 -16.60 -10.97
N LEU A 478 4.62 -17.20 -10.78
CA LEU A 478 5.79 -16.53 -10.22
C LEU A 478 6.68 -15.82 -11.25
N LEU A 479 6.41 -16.00 -12.55
CA LEU A 479 7.16 -15.29 -13.60
C LEU A 479 7.08 -13.76 -13.40
N GLY A 480 8.21 -13.11 -13.65
CA GLY A 480 8.41 -11.67 -13.51
C GLY A 480 8.70 -11.16 -12.10
N ILE A 481 8.50 -11.99 -11.07
CA ILE A 481 8.96 -11.68 -9.71
C ILE A 481 10.49 -11.77 -9.65
N PRO A 482 11.19 -10.76 -9.09
CA PRO A 482 12.64 -10.85 -8.89
C PRO A 482 13.03 -12.07 -8.06
N ARG A 483 14.15 -12.71 -8.42
CA ARG A 483 14.71 -13.81 -7.61
C ARG A 483 15.44 -13.24 -6.40
N MET A 484 15.48 -13.99 -5.30
CA MET A 484 16.14 -13.50 -4.09
C MET A 484 16.69 -14.61 -3.18
N ARG A 485 17.60 -14.24 -2.28
CA ARG A 485 18.14 -15.16 -1.28
C ARG A 485 17.31 -15.13 0.01
N ALA A 486 17.39 -16.19 0.81
CA ALA A 486 16.79 -16.19 2.15
C ALA A 486 17.30 -15.00 2.98
N GLY A 487 16.43 -14.42 3.80
CA GLY A 487 16.75 -13.26 4.64
C GLY A 487 17.03 -11.94 3.90
N THR A 488 16.75 -11.86 2.60
CA THR A 488 16.93 -10.63 1.81
C THR A 488 15.60 -9.98 1.43
N GLY A 489 15.68 -8.80 0.82
CA GLY A 489 14.55 -7.99 0.40
C GLY A 489 14.04 -7.04 1.47
N THR A 490 13.13 -6.16 1.08
CA THR A 490 12.55 -5.14 1.95
C THR A 490 11.03 -5.05 1.76
N ALA A 491 10.38 -4.15 2.50
CA ALA A 491 8.94 -3.97 2.42
C ALA A 491 8.48 -3.44 1.05
N VAL A 492 9.32 -2.64 0.38
CA VAL A 492 9.07 -2.07 -0.95
C VAL A 492 10.39 -1.84 -1.67
N GLU A 493 10.46 -2.25 -2.93
CA GLU A 493 11.65 -2.13 -3.79
C GLU A 493 11.26 -1.65 -5.19
N ARG A 494 12.24 -1.15 -5.94
CA ARG A 494 12.05 -0.84 -7.36
C ARG A 494 11.98 -2.14 -8.16
N TRP A 495 10.97 -2.27 -9.01
CA TRP A 495 10.74 -3.42 -9.85
C TRP A 495 11.09 -3.08 -11.30
N ASP A 496 12.18 -3.67 -11.77
CA ASP A 496 12.66 -3.47 -13.14
C ASP A 496 11.60 -3.92 -14.16
N GLU A 497 11.20 -3.00 -15.04
CA GLU A 497 10.24 -3.25 -16.11
C GLU A 497 10.64 -4.43 -17.01
N ALA A 498 11.94 -4.59 -17.27
CA ALA A 498 12.46 -5.69 -18.09
C ALA A 498 12.20 -7.06 -17.46
N THR A 499 12.10 -7.13 -16.12
CA THR A 499 11.76 -8.35 -15.40
C THR A 499 10.27 -8.47 -15.12
N ARG A 500 9.60 -7.36 -14.79
CA ARG A 500 8.17 -7.30 -14.45
C ARG A 500 7.28 -7.84 -15.56
N ILE A 501 7.60 -7.54 -16.81
CA ILE A 501 6.85 -8.02 -17.97
C ILE A 501 7.55 -9.25 -18.55
N SER A 502 7.10 -10.44 -18.18
CA SER A 502 7.65 -11.69 -18.72
C SER A 502 7.53 -11.75 -20.25
N ALA A 503 8.58 -12.23 -20.93
CA ALA A 503 8.53 -12.52 -22.36
C ALA A 503 7.57 -13.67 -22.71
N ASP A 504 7.23 -14.52 -21.71
CA ASP A 504 6.34 -15.66 -21.89
C ASP A 504 4.92 -15.22 -22.34
N LYS A 505 4.48 -15.73 -23.49
CA LYS A 505 3.20 -15.35 -24.11
C LYS A 505 2.00 -15.79 -23.28
N ARG A 506 2.05 -16.96 -22.65
CA ARG A 506 0.93 -17.50 -21.86
C ARG A 506 0.77 -16.70 -20.57
N HIS A 507 1.86 -16.42 -19.88
CA HIS A 507 1.87 -15.55 -18.70
C HIS A 507 1.32 -14.16 -19.02
N ARG A 508 1.77 -13.52 -20.10
CA ARG A 508 1.22 -12.20 -20.50
C ARG A 508 -0.28 -12.26 -20.77
N ARG A 509 -0.76 -13.30 -21.46
CA ARG A 509 -2.21 -13.51 -21.69
C ARG A 509 -2.95 -13.68 -20.37
N TYR A 510 -2.42 -14.47 -19.44
CA TYR A 510 -2.99 -14.69 -18.12
C TYR A 510 -3.08 -13.38 -17.31
N MET A 511 -1.97 -12.66 -17.19
CA MET A 511 -1.90 -11.42 -16.43
C MET A 511 -2.80 -10.33 -17.01
N ALA A 512 -2.89 -10.24 -18.35
CA ALA A 512 -3.77 -9.29 -19.04
C ALA A 512 -5.26 -9.68 -18.90
N LYS A 513 -5.61 -10.96 -19.12
CA LYS A 513 -6.99 -11.46 -19.00
C LYS A 513 -7.57 -11.15 -17.62
N PHE A 514 -6.77 -11.30 -16.58
CA PHE A 514 -7.21 -11.11 -15.20
C PHE A 514 -6.76 -9.78 -14.58
N GLY A 515 -6.15 -8.87 -15.34
CA GLY A 515 -5.71 -7.57 -14.83
C GLY A 515 -4.88 -7.65 -13.54
N LEU A 516 -3.95 -8.61 -13.46
CA LEU A 516 -3.12 -8.83 -12.27
C LEU A 516 -1.84 -7.99 -12.29
N LEU A 517 -1.32 -7.71 -13.49
CA LEU A 517 -0.09 -6.96 -13.67
C LEU A 517 -0.31 -5.50 -13.27
N SER A 518 0.44 -5.03 -12.28
CA SER A 518 0.48 -3.60 -11.97
C SER A 518 1.40 -2.87 -12.94
N ARG A 519 1.04 -1.62 -13.28
CA ARG A 519 1.91 -0.67 -13.97
C ARG A 519 2.93 -0.02 -13.02
N SER A 520 2.83 -0.28 -11.72
CA SER A 520 3.75 0.26 -10.72
C SER A 520 5.19 -0.19 -11.00
N PRO A 521 6.17 0.73 -10.92
CA PRO A 521 7.58 0.39 -10.91
C PRO A 521 8.05 -0.07 -9.52
N LEU A 522 7.12 -0.34 -8.59
CA LEU A 522 7.41 -0.78 -7.23
C LEU A 522 6.85 -2.19 -7.02
N ILE A 523 7.57 -2.98 -6.21
CA ILE A 523 7.12 -4.28 -5.71
C ILE A 523 7.03 -4.23 -4.20
N TYR A 524 5.86 -4.59 -3.66
CA TYR A 524 5.58 -4.54 -2.22
C TYR A 524 5.58 -5.94 -1.60
N ASN A 525 5.94 -6.03 -0.32
CA ASN A 525 5.90 -7.26 0.48
C ASN A 525 6.73 -8.42 -0.11
N HIS A 526 7.78 -8.11 -0.86
CA HIS A 526 8.69 -9.11 -1.43
C HIS A 526 9.99 -9.19 -0.63
N PHE A 527 9.88 -9.79 0.55
CA PHE A 527 11.01 -10.08 1.42
C PHE A 527 10.99 -11.57 1.80
N ALA A 528 12.17 -12.19 1.79
CA ALA A 528 12.33 -13.58 2.17
C ALA A 528 12.64 -13.67 3.67
N ARG A 529 11.97 -14.60 4.36
CA ARG A 529 12.29 -14.86 5.77
C ARG A 529 13.72 -15.37 5.91
N TYR A 530 14.33 -15.09 7.05
CA TYR A 530 15.62 -15.68 7.40
C TYR A 530 15.47 -17.19 7.63
N ASN A 531 16.42 -17.96 7.10
CA ASN A 531 16.58 -19.39 7.35
C ASN A 531 18.01 -19.60 7.85
N ASN A 532 18.19 -20.44 8.87
CA ASN A 532 19.53 -20.81 9.33
C ASN A 532 20.23 -21.71 8.31
N GLU A 533 21.55 -21.83 8.40
CA GLU A 533 22.37 -22.61 7.46
C GLU A 533 21.92 -24.07 7.33
N ARG A 534 21.53 -24.69 8.44
CA ARG A 534 21.02 -26.08 8.47
C ARG A 534 19.75 -26.23 7.65
N ASP A 535 18.78 -25.32 7.81
CA ASP A 535 17.55 -25.33 7.01
C ASP A 535 17.88 -25.09 5.53
N LEU A 536 18.79 -24.17 5.22
CA LEU A 536 19.20 -23.91 3.83
C LEU A 536 19.87 -25.12 3.18
N GLU A 537 20.71 -25.83 3.93
CA GLU A 537 21.34 -27.07 3.50
C GLU A 537 20.28 -28.14 3.21
N LEU A 538 19.31 -28.33 4.12
CA LEU A 538 18.18 -29.24 3.91
C LEU A 538 17.37 -28.85 2.66
N TYR A 539 17.05 -27.56 2.51
CA TYR A 539 16.25 -27.09 1.39
C TYR A 539 16.96 -27.41 0.07
N ALA A 540 18.27 -27.23 -0.01
CA ALA A 540 19.06 -27.50 -1.21
C ALA A 540 19.02 -28.98 -1.65
N LEU A 541 18.79 -29.91 -0.73
CA LEU A 541 18.69 -31.36 -1.03
C LEU A 541 17.33 -31.74 -1.65
N LEU A 542 16.27 -30.98 -1.38
CA LEU A 542 14.92 -31.30 -1.85
C LEU A 542 14.76 -30.97 -3.33
N ARG A 543 14.32 -31.93 -4.14
CA ARG A 543 13.84 -31.67 -5.51
C ARG A 543 12.41 -31.12 -5.49
N PRO A 544 11.96 -30.42 -6.54
CA PRO A 544 10.57 -29.93 -6.60
C PRO A 544 9.54 -31.04 -6.39
N GLY A 545 8.68 -30.88 -5.38
CA GLY A 545 7.68 -31.87 -4.98
C GLY A 545 8.15 -32.93 -3.98
N GLU A 546 9.41 -32.92 -3.57
CA GLU A 546 9.89 -33.77 -2.48
C GLU A 546 9.64 -33.15 -1.11
N ASP A 547 9.41 -34.02 -0.15
CA ASP A 547 9.45 -33.72 1.28
C ASP A 547 10.73 -34.29 1.93
N SER A 548 10.90 -33.96 3.20
CA SER A 548 12.05 -34.39 4.00
C SER A 548 12.11 -35.89 4.28
N VAL A 549 11.02 -36.65 4.09
CA VAL A 549 10.92 -38.04 4.54
C VAL A 549 12.00 -38.90 3.89
N HIS A 550 12.01 -38.93 2.55
CA HIS A 550 12.90 -39.78 1.77
C HIS A 550 14.16 -39.06 1.30
N ALA A 551 14.10 -37.73 1.17
CA ALA A 551 15.22 -36.95 0.65
C ALA A 551 16.43 -36.96 1.58
N LEU A 552 16.21 -36.80 2.89
CA LEU A 552 17.31 -36.79 3.86
C LEU A 552 18.01 -38.15 3.95
N GLU A 553 17.24 -39.25 3.91
CA GLU A 553 17.79 -40.60 3.93
C GLU A 553 18.63 -40.89 2.69
N ARG A 554 18.13 -40.51 1.50
CA ARG A 554 18.86 -40.65 0.22
C ARG A 554 20.22 -39.96 0.25
N HIS A 555 20.31 -38.82 0.93
CA HIS A 555 21.54 -38.04 1.03
C HIS A 555 22.38 -38.39 2.27
N GLY A 556 21.94 -39.31 3.13
CA GLY A 556 22.62 -39.64 4.38
C GLY A 556 22.66 -38.46 5.38
N ARG A 557 21.68 -37.55 5.31
CA ARG A 557 21.64 -36.28 6.06
C ARG A 557 20.47 -36.16 7.03
N SER A 558 20.10 -37.26 7.66
CA SER A 558 19.05 -37.28 8.68
C SER A 558 19.36 -36.38 9.89
N ASP A 559 20.62 -35.98 10.10
CA ASP A 559 21.08 -34.99 11.08
C ASP A 559 20.46 -33.59 10.89
N LEU A 560 20.03 -33.27 9.66
CA LEU A 560 19.40 -32.00 9.33
C LEU A 560 17.97 -31.88 9.84
N MET A 561 17.29 -32.99 10.11
CA MET A 561 15.91 -33.00 10.57
C MET A 561 15.81 -32.49 12.01
N ARG A 562 15.21 -31.31 12.20
CA ARG A 562 14.97 -30.73 13.53
C ARG A 562 13.74 -31.29 14.24
N TYR A 563 12.75 -31.73 13.47
CA TYR A 563 11.47 -32.13 14.01
C TYR A 563 11.44 -33.64 14.27
N ARG A 564 10.62 -34.03 15.25
CA ARG A 564 10.41 -35.43 15.57
C ARG A 564 9.83 -36.18 14.38
N ARG A 565 10.57 -37.17 13.85
CA ARG A 565 10.18 -37.97 12.67
C ARG A 565 8.92 -38.81 12.91
N ASP A 566 8.60 -39.15 14.16
CA ASP A 566 7.37 -39.87 14.53
C ASP A 566 6.11 -39.01 14.46
N VAL A 567 6.23 -37.68 14.30
CA VAL A 567 5.09 -36.74 14.29
C VAL A 567 5.07 -35.83 13.07
N PHE A 568 6.24 -35.45 12.54
CA PHE A 568 6.39 -34.46 11.48
C PHE A 568 7.47 -34.89 10.48
N ASP A 569 7.32 -36.05 9.87
CA ASP A 569 8.25 -36.56 8.86
C ASP A 569 8.23 -35.73 7.55
N ASP A 570 7.08 -35.17 7.19
CA ASP A 570 6.82 -34.34 6.00
C ASP A 570 7.00 -32.82 6.21
N LYS A 571 7.59 -32.41 7.35
CA LYS A 571 7.59 -31.00 7.79
C LYS A 571 8.21 -30.04 6.79
N TYR A 572 9.24 -30.49 6.07
CA TYR A 572 9.90 -29.72 5.03
C TYR A 572 9.47 -30.23 3.67
N ALA A 573 8.93 -29.36 2.82
CA ALA A 573 8.45 -29.73 1.51
C ALA A 573 8.74 -28.63 0.48
N ARG A 574 9.35 -29.03 -0.64
CA ARG A 574 9.56 -28.15 -1.79
C ARG A 574 8.35 -28.17 -2.70
N LEU A 575 7.83 -26.99 -3.01
CA LEU A 575 6.65 -26.85 -3.86
C LEU A 575 6.94 -27.35 -5.27
N ARG A 576 5.87 -27.80 -5.93
CA ARG A 576 5.88 -28.17 -7.34
C ARG A 576 5.58 -26.96 -8.20
N GLY A 577 6.52 -26.58 -9.05
CA GLY A 577 6.36 -25.49 -10.02
C GLY A 577 5.44 -25.82 -11.20
N ASP A 578 5.27 -27.12 -11.51
CA ASP A 578 4.62 -27.62 -12.73
C ASP A 578 3.09 -27.74 -12.65
N ARG A 579 2.48 -27.32 -11.53
CA ARG A 579 1.04 -27.42 -11.29
C ARG A 579 0.58 -26.29 -10.36
N PRO A 580 -0.74 -26.08 -10.18
CA PRO A 580 -1.24 -25.12 -9.19
C PRO A 580 -0.64 -25.39 -7.81
N CYS A 581 -0.36 -24.32 -7.06
CA CYS A 581 0.16 -24.43 -5.70
C CYS A 581 -0.86 -25.14 -4.80
N LYS A 582 -0.39 -25.87 -3.78
CA LYS A 582 -1.28 -26.28 -2.69
C LYS A 582 -1.84 -25.04 -1.96
N THR A 583 -2.95 -25.21 -1.24
CA THR A 583 -3.64 -24.12 -0.54
C THR A 583 -2.68 -23.24 0.27
N ILE A 584 -2.65 -21.92 0.02
CA ILE A 584 -1.93 -20.95 0.86
C ILE A 584 -2.65 -20.82 2.21
N VAL A 585 -1.90 -21.02 3.30
CA VAL A 585 -2.45 -21.07 4.67
C VAL A 585 -1.90 -19.95 5.54
N SER A 586 -2.70 -19.47 6.48
CA SER A 586 -2.26 -18.45 7.46
C SER A 586 -1.18 -18.94 8.42
N HIS A 587 -0.98 -20.27 8.53
CA HIS A 587 0.09 -20.86 9.34
C HIS A 587 1.51 -20.53 8.82
N LEU A 588 1.65 -20.04 7.57
CA LEU A 588 2.91 -19.49 7.06
C LEU A 588 3.48 -18.36 7.95
N ALA A 589 2.63 -17.75 8.77
CA ALA A 589 3.01 -16.80 9.81
C ALA A 589 3.92 -17.41 10.89
N LYS A 590 3.91 -18.73 11.08
CA LYS A 590 4.76 -19.46 12.04
C LYS A 590 6.01 -19.98 11.36
N ASP A 591 5.84 -20.90 10.41
CA ASP A 591 6.94 -21.44 9.62
C ASP A 591 6.57 -21.63 8.15
N GLY A 592 7.60 -21.60 7.29
CA GLY A 592 7.47 -21.75 5.85
C GLY A 592 7.93 -23.12 5.34
N ASN A 593 8.23 -24.07 6.23
CA ASN A 593 8.99 -25.29 5.88
C ASN A 593 8.25 -26.16 4.86
N GLY A 594 6.92 -26.18 4.90
CA GLY A 594 6.11 -26.87 3.89
C GLY A 594 5.91 -26.10 2.58
N TYR A 595 6.49 -24.90 2.42
CA TYR A 595 6.35 -24.01 1.27
C TYR A 595 7.71 -23.48 0.82
N ILE A 596 8.67 -24.40 0.61
CA ILE A 596 9.97 -24.06 0.03
C ILE A 596 9.75 -23.74 -1.45
N HIS A 597 10.33 -22.64 -1.93
CA HIS A 597 10.19 -22.13 -3.29
C HIS A 597 10.55 -23.24 -4.31
N PRO A 598 9.87 -23.38 -5.46
CA PRO A 598 10.13 -24.48 -6.39
C PRO A 598 11.56 -24.49 -6.95
N ARG A 599 12.20 -23.31 -7.08
CA ARG A 599 13.51 -23.16 -7.74
C ARG A 599 14.61 -22.53 -6.90
N GLU A 600 14.26 -21.95 -5.74
CA GLU A 600 15.20 -21.16 -4.92
C GLU A 600 15.34 -21.81 -3.54
N THR A 601 16.51 -21.69 -2.93
CA THR A 601 16.79 -22.25 -1.60
C THR A 601 16.30 -21.30 -0.51
N ARG A 602 14.97 -21.13 -0.43
CA ARG A 602 14.25 -20.31 0.56
C ARG A 602 12.78 -20.70 0.59
N ASN A 603 12.03 -20.20 1.57
CA ASN A 603 10.57 -20.25 1.52
C ASN A 603 10.02 -19.24 0.50
N ILE A 604 8.78 -19.44 0.07
CA ILE A 604 8.05 -18.41 -0.71
C ILE A 604 7.87 -17.13 0.12
N THR A 605 7.77 -15.98 -0.56
CA THR A 605 7.55 -14.67 0.04
C THR A 605 6.06 -14.32 0.13
N VAL A 606 5.73 -13.29 0.92
CA VAL A 606 4.35 -12.80 1.04
C VAL A 606 3.81 -12.36 -0.33
N ARG A 607 4.62 -11.65 -1.13
CA ARG A 607 4.26 -11.25 -2.51
C ARG A 607 3.99 -12.44 -3.43
N GLU A 608 4.82 -13.47 -3.39
CA GLU A 608 4.62 -14.68 -4.18
C GLU A 608 3.31 -15.38 -3.79
N ALA A 609 3.05 -15.51 -2.49
CA ALA A 609 1.81 -16.09 -1.98
C ALA A 609 0.57 -15.23 -2.30
N ALA A 610 0.69 -13.91 -2.29
CA ALA A 610 -0.37 -12.99 -2.68
C ALA A 610 -0.72 -13.15 -4.17
N ARG A 611 0.28 -13.29 -5.05
CA ARG A 611 0.06 -13.60 -6.47
C ARG A 611 -0.58 -14.96 -6.66
N VAL A 612 -0.18 -15.96 -5.86
CA VAL A 612 -0.81 -17.28 -5.85
C VAL A 612 -2.27 -17.23 -5.39
N GLN A 613 -2.61 -16.32 -4.46
CA GLN A 613 -3.98 -16.00 -4.06
C GLN A 613 -4.71 -15.12 -5.07
N SER A 614 -4.09 -14.72 -6.18
CA SER A 614 -4.63 -13.83 -7.23
C SER A 614 -4.89 -12.37 -6.82
N PHE A 615 -4.17 -11.88 -5.81
CA PHE A 615 -4.09 -10.44 -5.56
C PHE A 615 -3.28 -9.74 -6.66
N ARG A 616 -3.67 -8.50 -6.98
CA ARG A 616 -2.92 -7.63 -7.91
C ARG A 616 -1.51 -7.35 -7.38
N ASP A 617 -0.63 -7.03 -8.31
CA ASP A 617 0.79 -6.85 -7.99
C ASP A 617 1.08 -5.60 -7.15
N ASP A 618 0.22 -4.59 -7.24
CA ASP A 618 0.23 -3.37 -6.42
C ASP A 618 -0.64 -3.45 -5.16
N TYR A 619 -1.17 -4.64 -4.84
CA TYR A 619 -1.94 -4.83 -3.61
C TYR A 619 -1.00 -4.83 -2.41
N VAL A 620 -1.09 -3.84 -1.53
CA VAL A 620 -0.15 -3.64 -0.39
C VAL A 620 -0.68 -4.31 0.87
N PHE A 621 0.14 -5.12 1.54
CA PHE A 621 -0.20 -5.71 2.85
C PHE A 621 0.50 -4.98 4.00
N CYS A 622 -0.27 -4.53 4.98
CA CYS A 622 0.20 -3.83 6.18
C CYS A 622 0.50 -4.79 7.34
N GLY A 623 1.22 -4.28 8.34
CA GLY A 623 1.51 -4.97 9.59
C GLY A 623 2.86 -5.69 9.59
N SER A 624 3.11 -6.43 10.66
CA SER A 624 4.29 -7.28 10.76
C SER A 624 4.26 -8.39 9.71
N PRO A 625 5.41 -9.02 9.37
CA PRO A 625 5.41 -10.20 8.51
C PRO A 625 4.39 -11.27 8.90
N THR A 626 4.20 -11.48 10.21
CA THR A 626 3.20 -12.42 10.75
C THR A 626 1.78 -12.02 10.34
N ASP A 627 1.43 -10.75 10.48
CA ASP A 627 0.10 -10.23 10.14
C ASP A 627 -0.15 -10.36 8.63
N GLN A 628 0.85 -10.06 7.81
CA GLN A 628 0.75 -10.18 6.36
C GLN A 628 0.49 -11.62 5.91
N TRP A 629 1.16 -12.61 6.51
CA TRP A 629 0.90 -14.03 6.23
C TRP A 629 -0.51 -14.48 6.65
N ILE A 630 -0.98 -14.00 7.80
CA ILE A 630 -2.34 -14.28 8.28
C ILE A 630 -3.37 -13.72 7.29
N GLN A 631 -3.19 -12.47 6.87
CA GLN A 631 -4.04 -11.79 5.90
C GLN A 631 -4.11 -12.53 4.57
N VAL A 632 -2.96 -12.86 3.95
CA VAL A 632 -2.91 -13.56 2.66
C VAL A 632 -3.52 -14.98 2.77
N GLY A 633 -3.23 -15.72 3.84
CA GLY A 633 -3.72 -17.08 4.01
C GLY A 633 -5.22 -17.18 4.30
N ASN A 634 -5.78 -16.22 5.03
CA ASN A 634 -7.20 -16.18 5.37
C ASN A 634 -8.07 -15.69 4.21
N ALA A 635 -7.53 -14.89 3.29
CA ALA A 635 -8.30 -14.31 2.20
C ALA A 635 -8.99 -15.35 1.29
N VAL A 636 -10.16 -14.97 0.78
CA VAL A 636 -10.75 -15.57 -0.42
C VAL A 636 -9.97 -15.04 -1.64
N PRO A 637 -9.59 -15.89 -2.60
CA PRO A 637 -8.89 -15.42 -3.80
C PRO A 637 -9.72 -14.36 -4.56
N PRO A 638 -9.18 -13.18 -4.90
CA PRO A 638 -9.94 -12.14 -5.58
C PRO A 638 -10.58 -12.58 -6.90
N LEU A 639 -9.94 -13.41 -7.73
CA LEU A 639 -10.54 -13.87 -8.99
C LEU A 639 -11.73 -14.82 -8.78
N MET A 640 -11.68 -15.67 -7.75
CA MET A 640 -12.85 -16.48 -7.38
C MET A 640 -14.00 -15.57 -6.91
N SER A 641 -13.68 -14.57 -6.09
CA SER A 641 -14.68 -13.61 -5.61
C SER A 641 -15.26 -12.77 -6.74
N GLU A 642 -14.46 -12.37 -7.73
CA GLU A 642 -14.90 -11.63 -8.92
C GLU A 642 -15.86 -12.48 -9.77
N ALA A 643 -15.55 -13.78 -9.95
CA ALA A 643 -16.43 -14.70 -10.66
C ALA A 643 -17.81 -14.82 -9.97
N ILE A 644 -17.83 -14.94 -8.63
CA ILE A 644 -19.06 -14.92 -7.84
C ILE A 644 -19.80 -13.59 -8.01
N ALA A 645 -19.11 -12.46 -7.84
CA ALA A 645 -19.72 -11.13 -7.93
C ALA A 645 -20.34 -10.87 -9.31
N LYS A 646 -19.72 -11.35 -10.40
CA LYS A 646 -20.30 -11.29 -11.76
C LYS A 646 -21.62 -12.06 -11.89
N THR A 647 -21.81 -13.16 -11.15
CA THR A 647 -23.11 -13.86 -11.12
C THR A 647 -24.17 -13.04 -10.40
N PHE A 648 -23.79 -12.35 -9.33
CA PHE A 648 -24.69 -11.50 -8.55
C PHE A 648 -25.09 -10.27 -9.37
N LEU A 649 -24.14 -9.65 -10.07
CA LEU A 649 -24.41 -8.49 -10.93
C LEU A 649 -25.47 -8.82 -11.99
N ARG A 650 -25.35 -9.96 -12.68
CA ARG A 650 -26.36 -10.41 -13.66
C ARG A 650 -27.75 -10.53 -13.08
N VAL A 651 -27.88 -11.12 -11.88
CA VAL A 651 -29.17 -11.24 -11.20
C VAL A 651 -29.76 -9.86 -10.86
N LEU A 652 -28.92 -8.93 -10.39
CA LEU A 652 -29.37 -7.58 -10.06
C LEU A 652 -29.83 -6.80 -11.30
N GLU A 653 -29.13 -6.96 -12.42
CA GLU A 653 -29.47 -6.37 -13.73
C GLU A 653 -30.75 -6.97 -14.34
N ASP A 654 -30.95 -8.29 -14.22
CA ASP A 654 -32.13 -8.98 -14.74
C ASP A 654 -33.39 -8.65 -13.94
N ASP A 655 -33.29 -8.52 -12.61
CA ASP A 655 -34.42 -8.13 -11.74
C ASP A 655 -34.84 -6.65 -11.91
N GLU A 656 -34.03 -5.83 -12.58
CA GLU A 656 -34.31 -4.41 -12.88
C GLU A 656 -34.96 -4.19 -14.26
N ARG A 657 -34.95 -5.22 -15.12
CA ARG A 657 -35.63 -5.24 -16.43
C ARG A 657 -37.03 -5.80 -16.31
#